data_AF-A0A939CRA5-F1
#
_entry.id   AF-A0A939CRA5-F1
#
_cell.length_a   1.000
_cell.length_b   1.000
_cell.length_c   1.000
_cell.angle_alpha   90.00
_cell.angle_beta   90.00
_cell.angle_gamma   90.00
#
_symmetry.space_group_name_H-M   'P 1'
#
loop_
_entity.id
_entity.type
_entity.pdbx_description
1 polymer ?
#
loop_
_entity_poly.entity_id
_entity_poly.type
_entity_poly.pdbx_seq_one_letter_code
_entity_poly.pdbx_strand_id
1 'polypeptide(L)'
;MPAEEASINLIKDINIGGVSSNPQNLTNINGTLYFIAIDSSSGSELWKSDGTEAGTARVKDIFSGTGSSNPQNLTNVNDTLYFVATDSSGGRELWKSDGSEAGTVRVKDIFSGTGSSNPQNLTNVNGTLYFVATDSSGGNELWKSDGTEAGTVRVKDIFSGTGSSNPQNLTNVDGTLYFSATDSSGGRELWKSDGSEAGTVRVKDIFSGTGSSNPQNLTNVNGTLYFVATDSSGGNELWKSDGTETGTVRVKDIFSGTGSSNPQNLTNINGTLYFSAIDSSGGNELWKSDGTEAGTVRVQDIFSGTGSSYPQNLTNVDGTLYFSAIDSSGGRELWKSDGTEAGTVRVKDIFSGTGSSYANSLTNVNGTLYFVATDSSGGNELWKSDGTETGTVRVKDIFSGTDSSNPNSLTNVNGTLYFRATDSSSGSELWKSDGTEAGTVRVKDINTATLSSEPYFLTNVNDTLYFRATDSSSGSELWKSDGTEAGTVRVKDIFSGTGSSNPQNLTNVNDTLYFSATDSSGGRELWKSDGSESGTIYVKDIFSGTGSSDPNFLTNVNGTLYFVATDSIGGRELWQSDGTETGTVRVKDIFSGTGSSNPQNLTNVNDTLYFSATDSSGGRELWKSDGSESGTIYVKDIFSGTGSSDPNFLTNVNGTLYFVATDSIGGRELWQSDGTETGTVRVKDIFSGTGSSNPQNLTNINGILYFSATDNSGDNELWKSDGTETGTVRVKDIFSGIGSSNPQNLTNVNGTLYFSAYDSSAGNELWKSDGTQTGTVRVKDIFSGTGSSNLQNLSNVNGTLYFSATDSSGGNELWKSDGSEAGTVCVQDIFSGTGSSYPNNLTYINGKLYFFADNGNTGQELFKLDLNSTPTNELDDGTGNDALFSDTENDVLTDGTGRDSFTLTYPPTGGYDIVADFTVGDDTIFVSKAEFGLGQSQDTTLDSGLFRLGTSATTAGDRFIYDQTTGNLYFDKDGVGSAAQVQIAQFSNQAVLSSANITVIA
;
A
#
# COMPACT_ATOMS: atom_id res chain seq x y z
N MET A 1 -7.42 -7.34 -33.16
CA MET A 1 -6.82 -8.35 -32.25
C MET A 1 -7.36 -8.02 -30.85
N PRO A 2 -6.99 -8.69 -29.73
CA PRO A 2 -7.11 -8.01 -28.44
C PRO A 2 -6.31 -6.70 -28.50
N ALA A 3 -6.60 -5.74 -27.62
CA ALA A 3 -5.72 -4.58 -27.51
C ALA A 3 -4.29 -5.09 -27.32
N GLU A 4 -3.39 -4.58 -28.16
CA GLU A 4 -1.96 -4.48 -27.95
C GLU A 4 -1.67 -2.99 -27.59
N GLU A 5 -0.47 -2.69 -27.12
CA GLU A 5 -0.30 -2.46 -25.70
C GLU A 5 1.21 -2.09 -25.37
N ALA A 6 2.12 -3.01 -24.95
CA ALA A 6 3.55 -2.82 -24.51
C ALA A 6 4.49 -4.15 -24.11
N SER A 7 5.65 -4.74 -24.81
CA SER A 7 7.27 -4.97 -24.88
C SER A 7 8.56 -4.17 -24.18
N ILE A 8 9.32 -4.47 -23.04
CA ILE A 8 9.37 -4.07 -21.55
C ILE A 8 10.70 -3.34 -21.15
N ASN A 9 10.82 -2.81 -19.90
CA ASN A 9 12.12 -2.64 -19.16
C ASN A 9 12.28 -3.47 -17.82
N LEU A 10 13.51 -3.96 -17.52
CA LEU A 10 13.95 -4.91 -16.43
C LEU A 10 14.83 -4.27 -15.33
N ILE A 11 15.03 -2.95 -15.32
CA ILE A 11 15.43 -2.14 -14.16
C ILE A 11 16.57 -2.59 -13.22
N LYS A 12 16.42 -3.62 -12.38
CA LYS A 12 17.42 -4.01 -11.36
C LYS A 12 16.99 -5.33 -10.66
N ASP A 13 17.39 -6.53 -11.12
CA ASP A 13 17.32 -7.88 -10.43
C ASP A 13 18.70 -8.23 -9.83
N ILE A 14 19.01 -8.56 -8.55
CA ILE A 14 20.36 -8.22 -7.99
C ILE A 14 21.59 -9.18 -7.97
N ASN A 15 21.55 -10.42 -7.50
CA ASN A 15 22.69 -11.13 -6.85
C ASN A 15 23.82 -11.70 -7.73
N ILE A 16 24.20 -11.00 -8.82
CA ILE A 16 25.07 -11.42 -9.96
C ILE A 16 25.40 -12.92 -9.90
N GLY A 17 24.38 -13.79 -10.02
CA GLY A 17 24.47 -15.21 -9.66
C GLY A 17 23.30 -15.68 -8.78
N GLY A 18 23.49 -15.70 -7.44
CA GLY A 18 22.44 -15.29 -6.47
C GLY A 18 22.03 -16.08 -5.19
N VAL A 19 21.25 -15.38 -4.33
CA VAL A 19 20.57 -15.76 -3.04
C VAL A 19 19.51 -14.69 -2.63
N SER A 20 18.28 -15.09 -2.26
CA SER A 20 17.13 -14.22 -1.84
C SER A 20 17.39 -13.25 -0.66
N SER A 21 16.63 -12.13 -0.57
CA SER A 21 16.82 -11.00 0.37
C SER A 21 15.72 -10.66 1.42
N ASN A 22 14.49 -11.17 1.38
CA ASN A 22 13.62 -11.36 2.57
C ASN A 22 12.98 -10.03 3.22
N PRO A 23 11.99 -10.04 4.20
CA PRO A 23 10.54 -9.67 3.96
C PRO A 23 9.65 -8.85 5.03
N GLN A 24 8.84 -7.76 4.70
CA GLN A 24 7.79 -6.97 5.51
C GLN A 24 7.29 -5.57 4.89
N ASN A 25 6.70 -4.55 5.59
CA ASN A 25 5.78 -3.42 5.10
C ASN A 25 6.29 -2.00 4.59
N LEU A 26 5.39 -1.02 4.23
CA LEU A 26 5.78 0.30 3.57
C LEU A 26 4.78 1.52 3.39
N THR A 27 5.23 2.76 2.93
CA THR A 27 4.38 4.00 2.56
C THR A 27 5.00 5.25 1.78
N ASN A 28 4.35 6.45 1.55
CA ASN A 28 4.61 7.53 0.47
C ASN A 28 5.07 9.04 0.79
N ILE A 29 5.98 9.73 0.00
CA ILE A 29 6.43 11.20 -0.11
C ILE A 29 6.01 12.01 -1.44
N ASN A 30 6.96 12.65 -2.22
CA ASN A 30 6.91 13.80 -3.18
C ASN A 30 7.86 13.88 -4.47
N GLY A 31 9.07 13.27 -4.59
CA GLY A 31 9.83 13.04 -5.86
C GLY A 31 10.46 11.65 -6.33
N THR A 32 10.30 10.46 -5.70
CA THR A 32 11.11 9.17 -5.73
C THR A 32 10.36 7.88 -5.07
N LEU A 33 10.91 6.82 -4.34
CA LEU A 33 10.25 5.72 -3.44
C LEU A 33 10.96 5.26 -2.07
N TYR A 34 11.33 3.97 -1.78
CA TYR A 34 12.49 3.40 -0.95
C TYR A 34 12.28 1.94 -0.42
N PHE A 35 13.26 1.31 0.27
CA PHE A 35 13.31 -0.13 0.62
C PHE A 35 14.25 -0.57 1.78
N ILE A 36 14.33 -1.87 2.10
CA ILE A 36 15.35 -2.54 2.98
C ILE A 36 15.83 -3.85 2.32
N ALA A 37 17.09 -4.33 2.57
CA ALA A 37 17.93 -5.30 1.78
C ALA A 37 18.61 -6.54 2.43
N ILE A 38 19.20 -7.35 1.51
CA ILE A 38 20.49 -8.08 1.48
C ILE A 38 21.20 -7.50 0.11
N ASP A 39 22.47 -7.12 -0.41
CA ASP A 39 23.95 -6.50 -0.27
C ASP A 39 25.45 -6.93 0.31
N SER A 40 25.88 -7.87 1.22
CA SER A 40 27.05 -8.85 1.35
C SER A 40 28.39 -8.54 0.72
N SER A 41 28.69 -7.27 0.57
CA SER A 41 29.75 -6.59 1.26
C SER A 41 29.43 -6.48 2.78
N SER A 42 28.19 -6.81 3.15
CA SER A 42 27.43 -6.45 4.34
C SER A 42 26.27 -7.36 4.79
N GLY A 43 25.81 -7.36 6.05
CA GLY A 43 24.85 -6.35 6.53
C GLY A 43 23.49 -6.62 7.25
N SER A 44 22.68 -5.54 7.42
CA SER A 44 21.23 -5.40 7.80
C SER A 44 20.67 -3.96 7.57
N GLU A 45 19.64 -3.69 6.74
CA GLU A 45 19.82 -2.63 5.69
C GLU A 45 18.76 -1.55 5.32
N LEU A 46 19.02 -0.78 4.23
CA LEU A 46 18.15 0.08 3.38
C LEU A 46 18.13 -0.52 1.94
N TRP A 47 17.34 0.04 1.00
CA TRP A 47 17.81 0.58 -0.29
C TRP A 47 16.96 1.75 -0.85
N LYS A 48 17.55 2.71 -1.58
CA LYS A 48 16.90 3.83 -2.31
C LYS A 48 16.94 3.61 -3.82
N SER A 49 16.39 4.45 -4.73
CA SER A 49 16.15 4.26 -6.21
C SER A 49 15.09 5.19 -6.91
N ASP A 50 14.86 5.01 -8.22
CA ASP A 50 14.28 5.96 -9.19
C ASP A 50 13.61 5.48 -10.60
N GLY A 51 13.77 4.47 -11.54
CA GLY A 51 14.32 3.07 -11.76
C GLY A 51 15.07 2.68 -13.12
N THR A 52 16.39 2.34 -13.25
CA THR A 52 17.22 2.06 -14.51
C THR A 52 18.73 1.50 -14.24
N GLU A 53 19.83 1.58 -15.11
CA GLU A 53 21.37 1.45 -14.96
C GLU A 53 22.36 2.69 -15.27
N ALA A 54 22.61 3.57 -14.27
CA ALA A 54 23.44 4.79 -14.03
C ALA A 54 23.48 5.54 -12.61
N GLY A 55 22.59 5.47 -11.60
CA GLY A 55 22.83 5.86 -10.18
C GLY A 55 22.33 4.80 -9.19
N THR A 56 23.16 4.07 -8.43
CA THR A 56 22.72 2.90 -7.63
C THR A 56 23.19 2.73 -6.20
N ALA A 57 22.28 2.92 -5.24
CA ALA A 57 22.53 3.99 -4.31
C ALA A 57 22.46 3.80 -2.83
N ARG A 58 23.09 2.70 -2.46
CA ARG A 58 23.95 2.54 -1.30
C ARG A 58 24.53 3.88 -0.78
N VAL A 59 24.83 4.07 0.52
CA VAL A 59 25.10 5.44 0.99
C VAL A 59 26.11 5.75 2.15
N LYS A 60 26.39 4.91 3.20
CA LYS A 60 27.69 4.72 3.92
C LYS A 60 27.56 3.72 5.12
N ASP A 61 28.73 3.39 5.70
CA ASP A 61 29.21 2.51 6.75
C ASP A 61 28.71 2.67 8.22
N ILE A 62 28.31 1.54 8.87
CA ILE A 62 27.49 1.32 10.09
C ILE A 62 27.71 -0.03 10.93
N PHE A 63 27.04 -1.24 10.86
CA PHE A 63 27.37 -2.53 11.63
C PHE A 63 28.50 -3.40 11.19
N SER A 64 29.30 -3.76 12.19
CA SER A 64 30.71 -3.53 12.18
C SER A 64 31.60 -4.74 11.88
N GLY A 65 31.39 -5.55 10.85
CA GLY A 65 32.36 -6.59 10.48
C GLY A 65 31.94 -7.38 9.26
N THR A 66 30.88 -8.17 9.44
CA THR A 66 30.06 -8.83 8.39
C THR A 66 28.58 -8.95 8.84
N GLY A 67 28.18 -8.27 9.92
CA GLY A 67 26.99 -8.59 10.75
C GLY A 67 25.71 -7.79 10.48
N SER A 68 24.74 -7.87 11.41
CA SER A 68 23.29 -7.71 11.16
C SER A 68 22.51 -7.30 12.43
N SER A 69 21.20 -7.01 12.31
CA SER A 69 20.21 -6.86 13.41
C SER A 69 18.74 -6.75 12.89
N ASN A 70 17.71 -6.45 13.70
CA ASN A 70 16.27 -6.62 13.34
C ASN A 70 15.33 -5.40 13.59
N PRO A 71 14.83 -4.73 12.53
CA PRO A 71 13.88 -3.60 12.56
C PRO A 71 12.44 -3.99 12.14
N GLN A 72 11.52 -3.01 12.01
CA GLN A 72 10.18 -3.00 11.36
C GLN A 72 9.78 -1.50 11.09
N ASN A 73 8.69 -1.25 10.33
CA ASN A 73 8.12 0.01 9.72
C ASN A 73 8.89 1.36 9.72
N LEU A 74 8.60 2.20 8.72
CA LEU A 74 9.00 3.62 8.62
C LEU A 74 7.82 4.35 7.86
N THR A 75 7.43 5.65 8.05
CA THR A 75 6.14 6.30 7.56
C THR A 75 6.17 7.88 7.35
N ASN A 76 5.15 8.62 6.86
CA ASN A 76 5.12 9.74 5.84
C ASN A 76 5.18 11.34 6.07
N VAL A 77 6.19 12.01 6.67
CA VAL A 77 6.20 13.48 7.15
C VAL A 77 6.53 14.66 6.13
N ASN A 78 7.01 15.89 6.55
CA ASN A 78 7.74 16.98 5.78
C ASN A 78 9.31 17.12 5.90
N ASP A 79 10.11 17.15 4.80
CA ASP A 79 11.56 17.56 4.74
C ASP A 79 12.69 16.49 4.80
N THR A 80 12.49 15.26 5.32
CA THR A 80 13.48 14.48 6.11
C THR A 80 12.92 13.22 6.87
N LEU A 81 12.91 11.91 6.45
CA LEU A 81 12.44 10.78 7.34
C LEU A 81 13.26 10.63 8.62
N TYR A 82 13.10 9.67 9.54
CA TYR A 82 13.91 9.36 10.73
C TYR A 82 13.59 7.88 11.21
N PHE A 83 14.40 7.06 11.94
CA PHE A 83 14.40 5.53 11.84
C PHE A 83 15.06 4.51 12.86
N VAL A 84 15.27 3.22 12.43
CA VAL A 84 15.26 1.84 13.05
C VAL A 84 16.62 1.03 13.15
N ALA A 85 17.75 1.62 13.57
CA ALA A 85 19.15 1.17 13.31
C ALA A 85 20.16 1.02 14.52
N THR A 86 21.30 0.31 14.49
CA THR A 86 22.19 -0.13 15.66
C THR A 86 23.62 0.52 15.76
N ASP A 87 24.48 0.75 16.82
CA ASP A 87 25.83 1.45 16.68
C ASP A 87 27.10 0.65 16.96
N SER A 88 28.14 1.08 16.22
CA SER A 88 29.57 0.92 16.51
C SER A 88 29.91 1.29 17.93
N SER A 89 29.12 2.22 18.41
CA SER A 89 28.67 2.52 19.75
C SER A 89 27.48 1.63 20.25
N GLY A 90 26.26 1.68 19.71
CA GLY A 90 25.04 1.57 20.52
C GLY A 90 24.05 0.42 20.39
N GLY A 91 23.12 0.41 21.37
CA GLY A 91 21.99 -0.47 21.77
C GLY A 91 20.63 0.25 21.79
N ARG A 92 19.51 -0.50 21.63
CA ARG A 92 18.26 -0.20 20.84
C ARG A 92 17.63 1.24 20.53
N GLU A 93 18.37 2.29 20.10
CA GLU A 93 18.16 3.78 19.93
C GLU A 93 17.30 4.50 18.81
N LEU A 94 17.71 5.64 18.18
CA LEU A 94 17.01 6.50 17.17
C LEU A 94 18.00 7.20 16.25
N TRP A 95 17.72 7.07 14.94
CA TRP A 95 18.52 7.49 13.79
C TRP A 95 17.86 8.57 12.80
N LYS A 96 18.49 9.77 12.50
CA LYS A 96 18.39 10.74 11.30
C LYS A 96 19.41 10.85 10.00
N SER A 97 18.97 10.63 8.72
CA SER A 97 19.43 10.73 7.27
C SER A 97 18.79 11.63 6.13
N ASP A 98 19.11 12.92 5.86
CA ASP A 98 18.54 13.74 4.73
C ASP A 98 19.03 13.60 3.27
N GLY A 99 20.09 14.33 2.89
CA GLY A 99 20.64 14.53 1.56
C GLY A 99 22.03 15.16 1.54
N SER A 100 22.98 14.67 2.35
CA SER A 100 24.29 15.30 2.52
C SER A 100 25.41 14.40 3.05
N GLU A 101 26.65 14.60 2.55
CA GLU A 101 27.96 14.04 3.02
C GLU A 101 28.23 14.23 4.54
N ALA A 102 27.27 14.81 5.23
CA ALA A 102 27.53 15.92 6.12
C ALA A 102 26.40 16.21 7.10
N GLY A 103 25.27 15.52 7.11
CA GLY A 103 24.34 15.70 8.22
C GLY A 103 24.78 15.07 9.55
N THR A 104 26.10 14.90 9.81
CA THR A 104 26.64 13.57 10.19
C THR A 104 27.99 13.40 11.02
N VAL A 105 27.90 13.03 12.33
CA VAL A 105 28.63 11.97 13.21
C VAL A 105 28.01 10.70 14.15
N ARG A 106 26.92 10.27 15.03
CA ARG A 106 25.49 10.40 15.83
C ARG A 106 24.45 11.54 16.17
N VAL A 107 23.16 11.22 16.40
CA VAL A 107 22.15 12.13 17.06
C VAL A 107 22.25 12.36 18.65
N LYS A 108 21.52 11.73 19.61
CA LYS A 108 21.86 11.64 21.11
C LYS A 108 21.42 10.29 21.77
N ASP A 109 21.97 10.03 22.98
CA ASP A 109 21.63 9.05 24.05
C ASP A 109 20.26 9.21 24.75
N ILE A 110 19.52 8.12 24.91
CA ILE A 110 18.32 8.03 25.72
C ILE A 110 18.59 7.69 27.19
N PHE A 111 19.82 7.36 27.65
CA PHE A 111 20.16 7.15 29.09
C PHE A 111 21.62 6.88 29.65
N SER A 112 22.70 6.58 28.92
CA SER A 112 24.16 6.50 29.32
C SER A 112 24.69 5.33 30.25
N GLY A 113 25.31 4.25 29.72
CA GLY A 113 25.70 2.92 30.31
C GLY A 113 26.21 1.84 29.28
N THR A 114 25.43 0.78 28.95
CA THR A 114 25.26 0.02 27.63
C THR A 114 23.99 -0.93 27.62
N GLY A 115 22.80 -0.61 27.03
CA GLY A 115 21.52 -1.37 27.14
C GLY A 115 20.70 -1.60 25.84
N SER A 116 19.80 -2.59 25.76
CA SER A 116 19.07 -2.96 24.50
C SER A 116 17.73 -3.67 24.74
N SER A 117 16.59 -3.12 24.26
CA SER A 117 15.26 -3.51 24.78
C SER A 117 14.07 -3.74 23.81
N ASN A 118 14.30 -3.94 22.50
CA ASN A 118 13.37 -4.62 21.54
C ASN A 118 12.08 -3.85 21.11
N PRO A 119 12.18 -2.73 20.35
CA PRO A 119 11.25 -1.56 20.29
C PRO A 119 9.98 -1.70 19.39
N GLN A 120 9.03 -0.73 19.23
CA GLN A 120 7.72 -0.91 18.51
C GLN A 120 6.85 0.31 17.98
N ASN A 121 6.27 0.12 16.77
CA ASN A 121 5.13 0.75 15.99
C ASN A 121 4.98 2.28 15.79
N LEU A 122 4.59 2.84 14.60
CA LEU A 122 4.15 4.27 14.37
C LEU A 122 3.19 4.58 13.15
N THR A 123 2.42 5.73 13.15
CA THR A 123 1.73 6.49 12.00
C THR A 123 1.31 8.00 12.39
N ASN A 124 0.88 9.16 11.76
CA ASN A 124 0.67 9.87 10.42
C ASN A 124 0.39 11.50 10.23
N VAL A 125 0.70 12.54 11.08
CA VAL A 125 0.02 13.91 11.33
C VAL A 125 0.51 15.26 10.63
N ASN A 126 0.45 16.45 11.30
CA ASN A 126 0.82 17.83 10.95
C ASN A 126 1.88 18.65 11.81
N GLY A 127 3.19 18.33 11.97
CA GLY A 127 4.22 19.21 12.62
C GLY A 127 5.61 18.63 13.02
N THR A 128 5.63 17.39 13.52
CA THR A 128 6.26 16.88 14.75
C THR A 128 5.92 15.36 14.96
N LEU A 129 6.60 14.21 14.63
CA LEU A 129 5.94 12.81 14.73
C LEU A 129 5.23 12.53 16.09
N TYR A 130 4.46 11.51 16.52
CA TYR A 130 4.64 11.12 17.94
C TYR A 130 4.47 9.61 18.34
N PHE A 131 5.30 9.01 19.23
CA PHE A 131 5.21 7.54 19.56
C PHE A 131 5.73 6.76 20.85
N VAL A 132 6.96 6.76 21.51
CA VAL A 132 7.34 6.14 22.89
C VAL A 132 8.80 5.72 23.34
N ALA A 133 9.13 5.34 24.64
CA ALA A 133 9.49 3.90 25.07
C ALA A 133 10.49 3.29 26.21
N THR A 134 11.29 3.86 27.15
CA THR A 134 12.37 3.27 28.08
C THR A 134 13.69 3.97 28.50
N ASP A 135 13.83 4.75 29.58
CA ASP A 135 15.08 5.40 29.99
C ASP A 135 15.61 5.17 31.40
N SER A 136 16.09 6.17 32.16
CA SER A 136 17.37 6.05 32.92
C SER A 136 17.32 5.69 34.43
N SER A 137 16.21 5.16 34.94
CA SER A 137 16.18 4.15 36.03
C SER A 137 14.90 3.24 36.18
N GLY A 138 13.63 3.69 36.25
CA GLY A 138 12.39 2.96 36.71
C GLY A 138 11.26 2.35 35.79
N GLY A 139 10.28 3.12 35.27
CA GLY A 139 9.18 2.72 34.32
C GLY A 139 8.92 3.85 33.24
N ASN A 140 8.48 3.62 31.97
CA ASN A 140 8.45 4.48 30.72
C ASN A 140 7.16 5.21 30.24
N GLU A 141 7.24 6.24 29.36
CA GLU A 141 6.04 6.83 28.69
C GLU A 141 6.21 7.01 27.15
N LEU A 142 5.19 7.64 26.57
CA LEU A 142 5.24 8.63 25.50
C LEU A 142 6.00 9.93 25.77
N TRP A 143 6.58 10.54 24.73
CA TRP A 143 7.35 11.77 24.86
C TRP A 143 7.38 12.69 23.61
N LYS A 144 8.50 13.28 23.12
CA LYS A 144 8.50 14.42 22.15
C LYS A 144 9.54 14.38 20.98
N SER A 145 9.26 15.17 19.94
CA SER A 145 9.97 15.76 18.79
C SER A 145 9.47 17.21 18.54
N ASP A 146 10.17 17.90 17.65
CA ASP A 146 10.05 19.23 16.99
C ASP A 146 11.18 19.26 15.95
N GLY A 147 12.26 18.63 16.39
CA GLY A 147 13.26 17.93 15.69
C GLY A 147 14.65 18.16 16.26
N THR A 148 14.80 18.53 17.54
CA THR A 148 16.05 19.10 18.06
C THR A 148 16.69 18.49 19.32
N GLU A 149 18.00 18.71 19.53
CA GLU A 149 18.78 18.59 20.78
C GLU A 149 18.48 19.74 21.76
N ALA A 150 17.27 20.32 21.62
CA ALA A 150 16.62 21.11 22.66
C ALA A 150 15.19 20.62 22.98
N GLY A 151 14.31 20.45 21.99
CA GLY A 151 12.86 20.36 22.23
C GLY A 151 12.41 19.06 22.94
N THR A 152 13.28 18.07 22.98
CA THR A 152 13.15 16.80 23.69
C THR A 152 13.44 17.05 25.18
N VAL A 153 12.46 17.47 25.96
CA VAL A 153 12.50 17.57 27.44
C VAL A 153 11.12 17.11 28.02
N ARG A 154 10.97 16.47 29.24
CA ARG A 154 9.77 15.67 29.74
C ARG A 154 8.93 16.19 30.91
N VAL A 155 7.62 15.93 30.96
CA VAL A 155 6.49 15.95 30.01
C VAL A 155 5.22 15.50 30.76
N LYS A 156 5.24 14.33 31.46
CA LYS A 156 4.69 13.94 32.80
C LYS A 156 4.80 12.41 32.97
N ASP A 157 4.22 11.84 34.04
CA ASP A 157 4.37 10.47 34.62
C ASP A 157 3.00 9.81 34.95
N ILE A 158 2.66 8.56 34.58
CA ILE A 158 1.30 7.95 34.73
C ILE A 158 1.16 7.24 36.06
N PHE A 159 1.93 6.17 36.17
CA PHE A 159 1.76 5.13 37.14
C PHE A 159 2.65 5.75 38.28
N SER A 160 3.88 6.24 38.04
CA SER A 160 4.83 7.06 38.88
C SER A 160 5.77 6.41 39.96
N GLY A 161 6.98 5.98 39.57
CA GLY A 161 7.98 5.24 40.37
C GLY A 161 8.89 4.27 39.57
N THR A 162 8.56 2.97 39.53
CA THR A 162 9.22 1.87 38.79
C THR A 162 8.35 0.72 38.16
N GLY A 163 7.00 0.77 38.17
CA GLY A 163 6.10 -0.20 37.49
C GLY A 163 6.11 -0.21 35.94
N SER A 164 5.05 -0.71 35.26
CA SER A 164 5.09 -1.09 33.83
C SER A 164 3.90 -0.70 32.89
N SER A 165 3.71 0.59 32.58
CA SER A 165 2.58 1.25 31.86
C SER A 165 2.39 1.42 30.31
N ASN A 166 2.94 0.60 29.38
CA ASN A 166 2.62 0.19 27.98
C ASN A 166 1.77 0.70 26.73
N PRO A 167 1.11 1.84 26.48
CA PRO A 167 -0.02 1.94 25.50
C PRO A 167 0.04 1.53 24.00
N GLN A 168 0.03 0.22 23.68
CA GLN A 168 -0.18 -0.29 22.30
C GLN A 168 -1.41 0.34 21.63
N ASN A 169 -1.37 1.07 20.51
CA ASN A 169 -2.61 1.44 19.77
C ASN A 169 -2.45 2.66 18.80
N LEU A 170 -3.06 3.85 18.99
CA LEU A 170 -3.01 5.12 18.19
C LEU A 170 -3.33 5.22 16.65
N THR A 171 -3.59 6.42 16.07
CA THR A 171 -4.46 6.65 14.84
C THR A 171 -4.48 8.08 14.21
N ASN A 172 -4.86 8.38 12.87
CA ASN A 172 -4.49 9.39 11.71
C ASN A 172 -5.47 10.57 11.14
N VAL A 173 -5.34 11.95 11.34
CA VAL A 173 -5.89 13.14 10.49
C VAL A 173 -5.32 14.64 10.66
N ASP A 174 -6.09 15.72 10.29
CA ASP A 174 -6.23 17.12 10.86
C ASP A 174 -7.55 17.42 11.73
N GLY A 175 -7.54 18.41 12.68
CA GLY A 175 -8.47 18.52 13.88
C GLY A 175 -7.84 18.75 15.33
N THR A 176 -8.04 17.86 16.35
CA THR A 176 -7.23 17.68 17.61
C THR A 176 -6.91 16.18 18.00
N LEU A 177 -6.10 15.83 19.05
CA LEU A 177 -5.07 14.74 19.04
C LEU A 177 -4.97 13.59 20.26
N TYR A 178 -5.63 11.30 20.57
CA TYR A 178 -5.75 10.07 21.61
C TYR A 178 -4.98 8.69 21.36
N PHE A 179 -4.94 7.71 22.33
CA PHE A 179 -3.83 6.70 22.56
C PHE A 179 -4.19 5.37 23.36
N SER A 180 -3.46 4.68 24.32
CA SER A 180 -3.81 3.21 24.68
C SER A 180 -3.65 2.34 26.07
N ALA A 181 -4.52 2.34 27.12
CA ALA A 181 -4.35 2.47 28.62
C ALA A 181 -3.88 1.42 29.78
N THR A 182 -3.89 1.79 31.11
CA THR A 182 -3.53 1.15 32.46
C THR A 182 -2.91 1.94 33.73
N ASP A 183 -3.62 2.83 34.46
CA ASP A 183 -3.09 3.84 35.45
C ASP A 183 -2.87 3.39 36.90
N SER A 184 -2.10 4.18 37.68
CA SER A 184 -1.92 4.10 39.14
C SER A 184 -3.21 4.15 39.92
N SER A 185 -4.17 4.91 39.42
CA SER A 185 -5.51 4.90 39.92
C SER A 185 -6.39 3.92 39.15
N GLY A 186 -5.87 3.24 38.11
CA GLY A 186 -6.58 2.97 36.87
C GLY A 186 -6.18 1.73 36.04
N GLY A 187 -6.50 1.81 34.75
CA GLY A 187 -6.58 0.70 33.77
C GLY A 187 -6.92 1.24 32.41
N ARG A 188 -7.90 0.75 31.66
CA ARG A 188 -8.16 1.14 30.27
C ARG A 188 -9.44 1.89 29.87
N GLU A 189 -9.45 3.23 29.94
CA GLU A 189 -10.18 4.24 29.17
C GLU A 189 -9.19 4.94 28.25
N LEU A 190 -9.68 5.46 27.13
CA LEU A 190 -9.00 6.44 26.30
C LEU A 190 -8.84 7.74 27.09
N TRP A 191 -8.01 8.68 26.74
CA TRP A 191 -7.62 9.79 27.63
C TRP A 191 -7.09 10.93 26.79
N LYS A 192 -7.04 12.21 27.21
CA LYS A 192 -7.33 13.30 26.23
C LYS A 192 -7.07 14.77 26.58
N SER A 193 -6.57 15.72 25.74
CA SER A 193 -6.15 15.84 24.30
C SER A 193 -5.14 17.01 24.08
N ASP A 194 -4.61 17.28 22.85
CA ASP A 194 -3.98 18.55 22.36
C ASP A 194 -2.46 18.67 22.15
N GLY A 195 -1.64 17.98 22.94
CA GLY A 195 -0.27 18.44 23.17
C GLY A 195 0.34 18.33 24.57
N SER A 196 -0.18 19.09 25.52
CA SER A 196 0.56 19.64 26.67
C SER A 196 0.35 18.97 28.04
N GLU A 197 1.23 19.26 29.03
CA GLU A 197 1.11 18.92 30.49
C GLU A 197 -0.02 19.66 31.22
N ALA A 198 -0.94 20.26 30.46
CA ALA A 198 -2.28 20.61 30.93
C ALA A 198 -3.39 19.94 30.12
N GLY A 199 -3.17 19.69 28.82
CA GLY A 199 -4.25 19.27 27.93
C GLY A 199 -4.72 17.83 28.08
N THR A 200 -3.93 16.89 28.63
CA THR A 200 -4.36 15.47 28.75
C THR A 200 -4.93 15.09 30.11
N VAL A 201 -6.24 14.88 30.24
CA VAL A 201 -6.95 14.93 31.55
C VAL A 201 -8.20 13.99 31.74
N ARG A 202 -8.59 13.70 33.02
CA ARG A 202 -9.20 12.50 33.76
C ARG A 202 -10.51 11.77 33.36
N VAL A 203 -11.49 12.28 32.64
CA VAL A 203 -12.68 11.55 32.08
C VAL A 203 -13.73 10.92 33.01
N LYS A 204 -14.84 10.45 32.38
CA LYS A 204 -16.08 9.91 32.99
C LYS A 204 -15.90 8.74 33.95
N ASP A 205 -15.05 7.77 33.59
CA ASP A 205 -15.32 6.34 33.78
C ASP A 205 -16.48 5.85 32.90
N ILE A 206 -16.19 5.64 31.62
CA ILE A 206 -16.92 4.73 30.71
C ILE A 206 -17.48 3.55 31.50
N PHE A 207 -16.56 2.86 32.15
CA PHE A 207 -16.80 1.71 32.96
C PHE A 207 -16.40 2.15 34.34
N SER A 208 -17.41 2.39 35.14
CA SER A 208 -17.25 2.77 36.53
C SER A 208 -16.42 1.74 37.30
N GLY A 209 -15.32 2.16 37.91
CA GLY A 209 -14.54 1.31 38.81
C GLY A 209 -13.75 0.21 38.09
N THR A 210 -13.30 -0.81 38.82
CA THR A 210 -11.96 -1.39 38.63
C THR A 210 -11.71 -2.30 37.44
N GLY A 211 -12.25 -2.05 36.26
CA GLY A 211 -11.99 -2.88 35.08
C GLY A 211 -12.06 -2.09 33.80
N SER A 212 -11.41 -2.60 32.76
CA SER A 212 -11.45 -1.94 31.46
C SER A 212 -10.77 -2.73 30.36
N SER A 213 -11.22 -2.50 29.15
CA SER A 213 -11.53 -3.59 28.23
C SER A 213 -11.08 -3.18 26.83
N ASN A 214 -10.49 -4.05 26.00
CA ASN A 214 -9.93 -3.64 24.69
C ASN A 214 -10.88 -2.93 23.72
N PRO A 215 -10.66 -1.65 23.38
CA PRO A 215 -10.97 -1.22 22.05
C PRO A 215 -10.09 -1.98 21.02
N GLN A 216 -10.11 -1.58 19.76
CA GLN A 216 -9.41 -2.14 18.60
C GLN A 216 -9.44 -0.96 17.61
N ASN A 217 -8.33 -0.74 16.91
CA ASN A 217 -8.33 -0.58 15.47
C ASN A 217 -8.58 0.79 14.83
N LEU A 218 -9.76 1.42 14.90
CA LEU A 218 -10.10 2.81 14.45
C LEU A 218 -10.10 3.18 12.97
N THR A 219 -10.91 4.17 12.46
CA THR A 219 -10.58 4.92 11.18
C THR A 219 -11.30 6.27 10.59
N ASN A 220 -10.81 6.95 9.50
CA ASN A 220 -10.95 8.44 9.16
C ASN A 220 -11.42 8.94 7.75
N VAL A 221 -12.15 10.08 7.61
CA VAL A 221 -11.88 11.14 6.56
C VAL A 221 -12.12 12.62 7.01
N ASN A 222 -12.04 12.94 8.30
CA ASN A 222 -12.61 14.07 9.04
C ASN A 222 -14.15 13.99 9.26
N GLY A 223 -14.57 14.15 10.52
CA GLY A 223 -15.93 13.91 11.00
C GLY A 223 -15.95 13.49 12.50
N THR A 224 -16.15 12.19 12.77
CA THR A 224 -16.27 11.60 14.12
C THR A 224 -15.79 10.10 14.16
N LEU A 225 -15.63 9.44 15.33
CA LEU A 225 -14.26 9.05 15.87
C LEU A 225 -13.46 7.59 16.11
N TYR A 226 -13.99 5.31 16.21
CA TYR A 226 -14.94 4.12 16.38
C TYR A 226 -14.12 2.79 16.52
N PHE A 227 -14.34 1.97 17.57
CA PHE A 227 -13.27 1.18 18.25
C PHE A 227 -13.55 -0.02 19.21
N VAL A 228 -14.58 -0.90 19.26
CA VAL A 228 -14.59 -2.22 20.00
C VAL A 228 -15.02 -2.28 21.51
N ALA A 229 -16.20 -1.89 22.12
CA ALA A 229 -16.41 -1.83 23.64
C ALA A 229 -17.62 -2.39 24.29
N THR A 230 -17.40 -2.70 25.58
CA THR A 230 -18.22 -2.86 26.76
C THR A 230 -18.53 -1.69 27.68
N ASP A 231 -19.68 -1.81 28.32
CA ASP A 231 -20.02 -1.28 29.62
C ASP A 231 -20.24 -2.30 30.72
N SER A 232 -20.65 -1.78 31.86
CA SER A 232 -21.23 -2.54 32.94
C SER A 232 -22.41 -3.44 32.55
N SER A 233 -23.03 -3.23 31.37
CA SER A 233 -24.03 -4.10 30.76
C SER A 233 -23.45 -5.12 29.77
N GLY A 234 -22.12 -5.10 29.56
CA GLY A 234 -21.24 -5.73 28.56
C GLY A 234 -21.77 -5.92 27.14
N GLY A 235 -20.96 -6.00 26.09
CA GLY A 235 -19.52 -6.04 25.87
C GLY A 235 -19.20 -5.17 24.64
N ASN A 236 -18.20 -5.50 23.83
CA ASN A 236 -17.72 -4.96 22.52
C ASN A 236 -18.46 -4.11 21.44
N GLU A 237 -19.61 -3.46 21.64
CA GLU A 237 -20.29 -2.64 20.63
C GLU A 237 -19.56 -1.35 20.21
N LEU A 238 -20.29 -0.46 19.54
CA LEU A 238 -19.81 0.60 18.67
C LEU A 238 -20.40 1.97 19.02
N TRP A 239 -19.60 2.93 19.47
CA TRP A 239 -20.08 4.07 20.27
C TRP A 239 -19.32 5.40 19.89
N LYS A 240 -19.92 6.61 19.73
CA LYS A 240 -19.28 7.81 19.05
C LYS A 240 -18.81 8.95 19.88
N SER A 241 -17.83 9.67 19.33
CA SER A 241 -17.22 10.91 19.82
C SER A 241 -17.32 12.06 18.82
N ASP A 242 -17.60 13.27 19.29
CA ASP A 242 -16.70 14.42 19.06
C ASP A 242 -15.63 14.51 20.16
N GLY A 243 -15.94 13.90 21.30
CA GLY A 243 -15.07 13.72 22.45
C GLY A 243 -15.45 14.29 23.78
N THR A 244 -16.42 15.19 23.76
CA THR A 244 -16.97 15.75 24.98
C THR A 244 -17.81 14.67 25.62
N GLU A 245 -17.91 14.57 26.96
CA GLU A 245 -18.59 13.45 27.68
C GLU A 245 -20.07 13.18 27.35
N THR A 246 -20.55 14.03 26.47
CA THR A 246 -21.88 14.33 26.00
C THR A 246 -22.02 14.26 24.48
N GLY A 247 -20.95 14.44 23.71
CA GLY A 247 -20.84 14.01 22.30
C GLY A 247 -20.28 12.59 22.19
N THR A 248 -20.13 11.95 23.35
CA THR A 248 -19.48 10.70 23.64
C THR A 248 -20.43 9.85 24.50
N VAL A 249 -21.26 9.00 23.86
CA VAL A 249 -22.71 8.98 24.18
C VAL A 249 -23.40 7.63 24.17
N ARG A 250 -24.47 7.43 24.98
CA ARG A 250 -24.93 6.18 25.68
C ARG A 250 -26.24 5.51 25.17
N VAL A 251 -26.50 5.53 23.85
CA VAL A 251 -27.57 4.85 23.05
C VAL A 251 -27.84 3.34 23.18
N LYS A 252 -28.07 2.66 22.03
CA LYS A 252 -29.14 1.63 21.87
C LYS A 252 -28.73 0.15 21.88
N ASP A 253 -28.54 -0.57 20.75
CA ASP A 253 -28.32 -2.07 20.72
C ASP A 253 -28.22 -2.74 19.32
N ILE A 254 -27.17 -3.53 19.05
CA ILE A 254 -27.03 -4.37 17.84
C ILE A 254 -27.24 -5.85 18.14
N PHE A 255 -26.33 -6.51 18.85
CA PHE A 255 -26.70 -7.82 19.40
C PHE A 255 -27.60 -7.60 20.59
N SER A 256 -28.90 -7.65 20.30
CA SER A 256 -29.98 -7.47 21.26
C SER A 256 -29.69 -8.15 22.61
N GLY A 257 -29.44 -7.36 23.64
CA GLY A 257 -29.08 -7.84 24.97
C GLY A 257 -27.59 -8.13 25.14
N THR A 258 -27.21 -9.40 25.24
CA THR A 258 -26.03 -9.83 26.02
C THR A 258 -24.82 -10.35 25.20
N GLY A 259 -24.69 -10.02 23.91
CA GLY A 259 -23.89 -10.80 22.94
C GLY A 259 -22.56 -10.32 22.38
N SER A 260 -21.52 -11.18 22.54
CA SER A 260 -20.07 -11.14 22.20
C SER A 260 -19.52 -10.60 20.86
N SER A 261 -20.26 -9.84 20.07
CA SER A 261 -20.05 -9.71 18.63
C SER A 261 -18.83 -8.93 18.07
N ASN A 262 -17.66 -8.87 18.72
CA ASN A 262 -16.33 -8.27 18.35
C ASN A 262 -16.26 -7.02 17.41
N PRO A 263 -15.22 -6.18 17.54
CA PRO A 263 -14.57 -5.19 16.62
C PRO A 263 -13.46 -5.19 15.51
N GLN A 264 -13.12 -6.18 14.66
CA GLN A 264 -12.03 -6.05 13.65
C GLN A 264 -12.29 -5.25 12.31
N ASN A 265 -11.29 -4.56 11.73
CA ASN A 265 -11.14 -4.11 10.31
C ASN A 265 -12.02 -2.96 9.58
N LEU A 266 -11.53 -2.08 8.59
CA LEU A 266 -12.26 -0.99 7.77
C LEU A 266 -11.87 -0.38 6.33
N THR A 267 -12.60 0.62 5.73
CA THR A 267 -12.50 1.36 4.38
C THR A 267 -12.14 2.89 4.26
N ASN A 268 -12.19 3.66 3.10
CA ASN A 268 -11.92 5.15 2.90
C ASN A 268 -12.82 6.03 1.92
N ILE A 269 -12.45 7.32 1.77
CA ILE A 269 -12.81 8.46 0.84
C ILE A 269 -13.85 9.56 1.22
N ASN A 270 -15.17 9.43 1.00
CA ASN A 270 -16.13 10.37 1.61
C ASN A 270 -17.59 9.90 1.81
N GLY A 271 -18.22 10.37 2.90
CA GLY A 271 -19.67 10.59 3.01
C GLY A 271 -20.57 9.54 3.67
N THR A 272 -20.17 8.27 3.83
CA THR A 272 -21.01 7.21 4.45
C THR A 272 -20.26 5.97 5.03
N LEU A 273 -20.73 5.35 6.14
CA LEU A 273 -19.95 4.71 7.25
C LEU A 273 -19.20 3.17 7.31
N TYR A 274 -19.73 0.97 6.59
CA TYR A 274 -19.25 -0.48 6.28
C TYR A 274 -18.98 -1.59 7.32
N PHE A 275 -19.86 -2.05 8.22
CA PHE A 275 -19.36 -2.43 9.57
C PHE A 275 -19.74 -3.74 10.26
N SER A 276 -18.95 -4.33 11.24
CA SER A 276 -19.06 -5.77 11.71
C SER A 276 -19.47 -6.41 13.15
N ALA A 277 -20.49 -7.28 13.34
CA ALA A 277 -20.99 -7.89 14.62
C ALA A 277 -22.40 -8.53 14.57
N ILE A 278 -22.56 -9.82 14.91
CA ILE A 278 -23.87 -10.49 14.80
C ILE A 278 -24.96 -9.71 15.53
N ASP A 279 -26.16 -9.73 14.95
CA ASP A 279 -27.46 -9.51 15.59
C ASP A 279 -28.23 -10.82 15.61
N SER A 280 -29.30 -10.83 16.36
CA SER A 280 -29.97 -12.03 16.85
C SER A 280 -30.65 -12.95 15.82
N SER A 281 -30.39 -12.85 14.51
CA SER A 281 -30.70 -13.95 13.57
C SER A 281 -29.56 -14.98 13.39
N GLY A 282 -28.32 -14.63 13.76
CA GLY A 282 -27.09 -15.30 13.30
C GLY A 282 -26.32 -14.37 12.35
N GLY A 283 -25.06 -14.66 12.04
CA GLY A 283 -24.35 -14.33 10.78
C GLY A 283 -24.30 -13.01 10.04
N ASN A 284 -23.25 -12.88 9.21
CA ASN A 284 -22.69 -11.64 8.61
C ASN A 284 -23.73 -10.67 7.98
N GLU A 285 -23.47 -9.39 7.60
CA GLU A 285 -24.22 -8.73 6.48
C GLU A 285 -23.98 -7.25 6.09
N LEU A 286 -22.95 -6.53 6.49
CA LEU A 286 -22.56 -5.29 5.80
C LEU A 286 -23.63 -4.20 5.48
N TRP A 287 -23.80 -3.24 6.38
CA TRP A 287 -24.88 -2.24 6.34
C TRP A 287 -24.29 -0.77 6.31
N LYS A 288 -25.03 0.33 5.94
CA LYS A 288 -24.57 1.75 6.06
C LYS A 288 -25.48 2.92 6.44
N SER A 289 -24.87 3.82 7.23
CA SER A 289 -25.42 4.96 7.96
C SER A 289 -24.68 6.23 7.51
N ASP A 290 -24.82 7.26 8.30
CA ASP A 290 -24.66 8.68 8.02
C ASP A 290 -24.19 9.52 9.21
N GLY A 291 -24.52 9.11 10.43
CA GLY A 291 -24.56 9.98 11.61
C GLY A 291 -25.61 9.57 12.66
N THR A 292 -26.39 8.50 12.45
CA THR A 292 -27.51 8.10 13.33
C THR A 292 -27.82 6.59 13.41
N GLU A 293 -28.61 6.17 14.41
CA GLU A 293 -29.30 4.86 14.46
C GLU A 293 -30.20 4.59 13.26
N ALA A 294 -30.80 5.61 12.68
CA ALA A 294 -31.78 5.45 11.60
C ALA A 294 -31.12 5.40 10.21
N GLY A 295 -29.87 5.86 10.13
CA GLY A 295 -28.94 5.41 9.11
C GLY A 295 -28.57 3.94 9.31
N THR A 296 -28.98 3.27 10.41
CA THR A 296 -28.53 1.94 10.84
C THR A 296 -29.64 0.84 10.65
N VAL A 297 -29.74 0.13 9.50
CA VAL A 297 -31.03 -0.32 8.80
C VAL A 297 -31.10 -1.54 7.83
N ARG A 298 -32.22 -2.36 7.81
CA ARG A 298 -32.41 -3.85 7.49
C ARG A 298 -33.02 -4.29 6.15
N VAL A 299 -32.50 -5.35 5.51
CA VAL A 299 -32.92 -5.83 4.15
C VAL A 299 -32.82 -7.36 3.85
N GLN A 300 -32.35 -7.78 2.65
CA GLN A 300 -32.71 -9.00 1.88
C GLN A 300 -31.98 -10.34 2.19
N ASP A 301 -30.72 -10.57 1.76
CA ASP A 301 -29.71 -11.59 2.18
C ASP A 301 -28.61 -11.78 1.09
N ILE A 302 -27.48 -12.43 1.38
CA ILE A 302 -26.61 -12.96 0.32
C ILE A 302 -26.51 -14.48 0.32
N PHE A 303 -25.56 -15.09 1.03
CA PHE A 303 -25.81 -16.44 1.50
C PHE A 303 -27.04 -16.32 2.35
N SER A 304 -28.09 -16.97 1.88
CA SER A 304 -29.41 -16.84 2.43
C SER A 304 -29.57 -17.70 3.69
N GLY A 305 -29.56 -17.13 4.91
CA GLY A 305 -29.81 -17.90 6.15
C GLY A 305 -29.05 -17.50 7.44
N THR A 306 -28.42 -18.48 8.15
CA THR A 306 -28.02 -18.42 9.59
C THR A 306 -26.69 -19.13 10.07
N GLY A 307 -25.62 -19.42 9.29
CA GLY A 307 -24.33 -20.02 9.80
C GLY A 307 -22.89 -19.85 9.19
N SER A 308 -22.54 -19.15 8.08
CA SER A 308 -21.13 -18.70 7.74
C SER A 308 -20.99 -17.78 6.46
N SER A 309 -20.09 -16.75 6.42
CA SER A 309 -19.43 -16.17 5.19
C SER A 309 -17.96 -15.60 5.37
N TYR A 310 -17.21 -15.86 6.47
CA TYR A 310 -15.83 -15.39 6.91
C TYR A 310 -15.25 -13.93 6.72
N PRO A 311 -15.89 -12.83 6.28
CA PRO A 311 -15.19 -11.84 5.47
C PRO A 311 -14.12 -10.92 6.13
N GLN A 312 -12.85 -10.90 5.68
CA GLN A 312 -11.62 -10.08 5.87
C GLN A 312 -11.08 -9.36 4.58
N ASN A 313 -10.59 -8.11 4.41
CA ASN A 313 -9.85 -7.55 3.21
C ASN A 313 -10.58 -6.58 2.18
N LEU A 314 -10.26 -5.25 2.06
CA LEU A 314 -10.88 -4.22 1.16
C LEU A 314 -9.94 -3.23 0.37
N THR A 315 -10.38 -2.54 -0.72
CA THR A 315 -9.78 -1.23 -1.21
C THR A 315 -10.40 -0.14 -2.18
N ASN A 316 -10.67 -0.11 -3.54
CA ASN A 316 -11.18 1.14 -4.28
C ASN A 316 -11.60 1.08 -5.80
N VAL A 317 -12.02 2.26 -6.39
CA VAL A 317 -12.27 2.68 -7.84
C VAL A 317 -11.97 4.16 -8.22
N ASP A 318 -11.98 5.13 -7.31
CA ASP A 318 -12.45 6.52 -7.53
C ASP A 318 -13.86 6.59 -8.22
N GLY A 319 -14.92 6.12 -7.52
CA GLY A 319 -16.31 5.95 -8.00
C GLY A 319 -17.14 4.72 -7.54
N THR A 320 -16.57 3.75 -6.80
CA THR A 320 -17.12 2.41 -6.44
C THR A 320 -16.23 1.58 -5.46
N LEU A 321 -16.85 0.61 -4.80
CA LEU A 321 -16.42 -0.42 -3.81
C LEU A 321 -15.23 -1.42 -4.12
N TYR A 322 -15.00 -2.65 -3.43
CA TYR A 322 -13.93 -5.32 -3.96
C TYR A 322 -13.66 -6.49 -2.88
N PHE A 323 -14.63 -7.37 -2.57
CA PHE A 323 -14.79 -7.85 -1.18
C PHE A 323 -14.28 -9.29 -0.97
N SER A 324 -15.09 -10.14 -0.31
CA SER A 324 -14.93 -11.43 0.40
C SER A 324 -16.34 -12.14 0.62
N ALA A 325 -16.75 -13.34 0.14
CA ALA A 325 -18.15 -13.90 0.04
C ALA A 325 -18.59 -15.28 0.67
N ILE A 326 -19.55 -16.12 0.23
CA ILE A 326 -20.14 -16.72 -1.00
C ILE A 326 -21.61 -16.96 -0.72
N ASP A 327 -22.53 -16.85 -1.69
CA ASP A 327 -23.88 -17.40 -1.48
C ASP A 327 -23.92 -18.87 -1.79
N SER A 328 -25.07 -19.43 -1.44
CA SER A 328 -25.54 -20.79 -1.60
C SER A 328 -25.41 -21.43 -3.00
N SER A 329 -24.64 -20.85 -3.92
CA SER A 329 -24.46 -21.27 -5.31
C SER A 329 -23.03 -21.17 -5.88
N GLY A 330 -22.00 -20.85 -5.08
CA GLY A 330 -20.70 -20.40 -5.61
C GLY A 330 -19.45 -21.22 -5.27
N GLY A 331 -18.36 -20.52 -5.00
CA GLY A 331 -17.05 -21.05 -4.63
C GLY A 331 -16.12 -19.98 -4.05
N ARG A 332 -15.25 -19.32 -4.85
CA ARG A 332 -14.65 -18.04 -4.38
C ARG A 332 -14.21 -16.86 -5.30
N GLU A 333 -14.95 -15.79 -5.65
CA GLU A 333 -14.29 -14.55 -6.18
C GLU A 333 -15.08 -13.18 -6.22
N LEU A 334 -14.48 -12.06 -6.74
CA LEU A 334 -14.59 -10.58 -6.48
C LEU A 334 -16.01 -10.02 -6.34
N TRP A 335 -16.23 -8.76 -5.89
CA TRP A 335 -17.51 -7.96 -5.65
C TRP A 335 -17.62 -6.54 -6.47
N LYS A 336 -18.60 -5.57 -6.26
CA LYS A 336 -18.71 -4.04 -6.55
C LYS A 336 -19.88 -3.25 -5.88
N SER A 337 -19.92 -1.94 -5.72
CA SER A 337 -21.14 -1.22 -5.26
C SER A 337 -20.93 0.27 -5.27
N ASP A 338 -22.07 0.95 -5.17
CA ASP A 338 -22.30 2.38 -5.13
C ASP A 338 -22.82 2.83 -3.75
N GLY A 339 -23.53 1.94 -3.06
CA GLY A 339 -24.42 2.34 -1.99
C GLY A 339 -25.85 1.76 -2.01
N THR A 340 -26.19 0.86 -2.93
CA THR A 340 -27.50 0.17 -3.01
C THR A 340 -27.45 -1.34 -3.31
N GLU A 341 -28.50 -2.11 -2.95
CA GLU A 341 -28.71 -3.53 -3.33
C GLU A 341 -28.51 -3.76 -4.83
N ALA A 342 -28.91 -2.79 -5.65
CA ALA A 342 -28.87 -2.91 -7.09
C ALA A 342 -27.46 -2.62 -7.67
N GLY A 343 -26.64 -1.81 -7.00
CA GLY A 343 -25.21 -1.69 -7.33
C GLY A 343 -24.41 -2.96 -7.01
N THR A 344 -25.08 -3.97 -6.46
CA THR A 344 -24.51 -5.10 -5.77
C THR A 344 -24.98 -6.37 -6.55
N VAL A 345 -24.13 -6.90 -7.46
CA VAL A 345 -24.32 -7.92 -8.57
C VAL A 345 -23.03 -8.73 -9.03
N ARG A 346 -22.95 -9.31 -10.26
CA ARG A 346 -21.93 -10.31 -10.77
C ARG A 346 -20.67 -9.74 -11.60
N VAL A 347 -19.39 -10.29 -11.76
CA VAL A 347 -18.09 -10.11 -12.67
C VAL A 347 -17.51 -11.47 -13.21
N LYS A 348 -18.32 -12.51 -13.43
CA LYS A 348 -18.08 -13.84 -14.06
C LYS A 348 -17.97 -14.92 -12.98
N ASP A 349 -17.08 -15.85 -13.24
CA ASP A 349 -16.76 -17.07 -12.53
C ASP A 349 -15.33 -17.27 -13.04
N ILE A 350 -14.28 -17.01 -12.24
CA ILE A 350 -12.88 -17.00 -12.72
C ILE A 350 -12.64 -18.39 -13.28
N PHE A 351 -12.51 -19.36 -12.42
CA PHE A 351 -12.54 -20.76 -12.73
C PHE A 351 -14.00 -21.14 -12.68
N SER A 352 -14.49 -21.67 -13.79
CA SER A 352 -15.87 -22.08 -13.89
C SER A 352 -16.26 -23.25 -12.96
N GLY A 353 -17.25 -23.06 -12.08
CA GLY A 353 -17.98 -24.15 -11.37
C GLY A 353 -17.43 -24.90 -10.11
N THR A 354 -16.25 -25.58 -10.13
CA THR A 354 -15.74 -26.64 -9.16
C THR A 354 -14.43 -26.45 -8.31
N GLY A 355 -14.40 -25.93 -7.07
CA GLY A 355 -13.13 -25.53 -6.37
C GLY A 355 -12.98 -25.33 -4.81
N SER A 356 -12.24 -24.41 -4.12
CA SER A 356 -11.88 -22.92 -4.14
C SER A 356 -10.36 -22.52 -3.87
N SER A 357 -9.90 -21.28 -4.19
CA SER A 357 -8.53 -20.86 -4.67
C SER A 357 -7.84 -19.61 -4.07
N TYR A 358 -7.27 -19.79 -2.89
CA TYR A 358 -6.05 -19.17 -2.35
C TYR A 358 -5.88 -17.63 -2.01
N ALA A 359 -6.62 -16.61 -2.52
CA ALA A 359 -6.46 -15.09 -2.52
C ALA A 359 -5.73 -14.20 -1.42
N ASN A 360 -5.43 -12.86 -1.59
CA ASN A 360 -4.59 -11.88 -0.76
C ASN A 360 -4.57 -10.28 -1.01
N SER A 361 -3.52 -9.53 -1.46
CA SER A 361 -3.08 -8.07 -1.29
C SER A 361 -3.71 -6.72 -1.85
N LEU A 362 -4.95 -6.28 -1.57
CA LEU A 362 -5.70 -5.14 -2.21
C LEU A 362 -5.05 -3.70 -2.37
N THR A 363 -3.91 -3.39 -3.05
CA THR A 363 -3.44 -2.00 -3.48
C THR A 363 -4.31 -1.35 -4.57
N ASN A 364 -4.01 -0.22 -5.30
CA ASN A 364 -4.99 0.50 -6.18
C ASN A 364 -4.71 1.87 -6.96
N VAL A 365 -4.83 2.08 -8.31
CA VAL A 365 -4.63 3.44 -8.97
C VAL A 365 -5.40 3.76 -10.28
N ASN A 366 -5.41 5.04 -10.72
CA ASN A 366 -5.79 5.61 -12.03
C ASN A 366 -7.09 5.08 -12.68
N GLY A 367 -8.15 4.93 -11.88
CA GLY A 367 -9.41 4.29 -12.31
C GLY A 367 -9.25 2.83 -12.77
N THR A 368 -8.20 2.14 -12.30
CA THR A 368 -7.58 0.95 -12.90
C THR A 368 -7.18 -0.12 -11.84
N LEU A 369 -7.87 -1.26 -11.77
CA LEU A 369 -7.54 -2.42 -10.89
C LEU A 369 -6.37 -3.29 -11.40
N TYR A 370 -6.04 -4.42 -10.72
CA TYR A 370 -5.16 -5.59 -10.98
C TYR A 370 -5.09 -6.57 -9.72
N PHE A 371 -6.19 -7.08 -9.09
CA PHE A 371 -6.39 -8.02 -7.91
C PHE A 371 -5.47 -9.28 -7.77
N VAL A 372 -5.84 -10.54 -7.53
CA VAL A 372 -5.07 -11.82 -7.78
C VAL A 372 -6.01 -13.04 -7.63
N ALA A 373 -5.76 -14.10 -8.42
CA ALA A 373 -6.40 -15.42 -8.48
C ALA A 373 -5.93 -16.21 -9.73
N THR A 374 -6.70 -17.19 -10.24
CA THR A 374 -6.69 -17.59 -11.68
C THR A 374 -7.85 -18.45 -12.14
N ASP A 375 -8.10 -18.43 -13.46
CA ASP A 375 -9.14 -19.12 -14.24
C ASP A 375 -8.93 -20.65 -14.19
N SER A 376 -9.24 -21.32 -15.28
CA SER A 376 -9.26 -22.76 -15.40
C SER A 376 -8.13 -23.30 -16.29
N SER A 377 -7.08 -22.49 -16.50
CA SER A 377 -6.01 -22.69 -17.50
C SER A 377 -4.76 -23.42 -16.99
N GLY A 378 -4.34 -23.19 -15.75
CA GLY A 378 -2.94 -23.30 -15.36
C GLY A 378 -2.35 -21.90 -15.16
N GLY A 379 -1.41 -21.84 -14.23
CA GLY A 379 -0.88 -20.60 -13.69
C GLY A 379 -1.86 -19.78 -12.83
N ASN A 380 -1.48 -19.43 -11.60
CA ASN A 380 -2.10 -18.32 -10.85
C ASN A 380 -1.39 -17.10 -11.35
N GLU A 381 -2.03 -16.27 -12.15
CA GLU A 381 -1.32 -15.28 -12.97
C GLU A 381 -1.84 -13.88 -12.76
N LEU A 382 -1.26 -12.82 -13.34
CA LEU A 382 -1.49 -11.39 -13.04
C LEU A 382 -2.56 -10.82 -13.97
N TRP A 383 -3.48 -9.94 -13.55
CA TRP A 383 -4.76 -9.73 -14.25
C TRP A 383 -5.14 -8.20 -14.56
N LYS A 384 -5.53 -7.75 -15.81
CA LYS A 384 -5.93 -6.44 -16.51
C LYS A 384 -7.37 -6.50 -17.12
N SER A 385 -8.11 -5.38 -17.15
CA SER A 385 -9.57 -5.22 -17.31
C SER A 385 -10.03 -3.73 -17.12
N ASP A 386 -11.28 -3.48 -16.68
CA ASP A 386 -11.91 -2.16 -16.41
C ASP A 386 -13.14 -2.14 -15.46
N GLY A 387 -13.82 -3.28 -15.23
CA GLY A 387 -15.00 -3.41 -14.37
C GLY A 387 -16.40 -3.43 -14.94
N THR A 388 -16.53 -3.26 -16.23
CA THR A 388 -17.75 -3.64 -16.93
C THR A 388 -17.89 -5.17 -16.99
N GLU A 389 -18.90 -5.72 -17.66
CA GLU A 389 -18.87 -7.14 -18.08
C GLU A 389 -17.75 -7.46 -19.08
N THR A 390 -16.84 -6.52 -19.38
CA THR A 390 -16.14 -6.54 -20.66
C THR A 390 -14.69 -6.10 -20.67
N GLY A 391 -14.09 -5.77 -19.53
CA GLY A 391 -12.63 -5.82 -19.43
C GLY A 391 -12.10 -7.25 -19.47
N THR A 392 -12.62 -8.14 -20.35
CA THR A 392 -12.55 -9.62 -20.35
C THR A 392 -11.23 -10.18 -20.88
N VAL A 393 -10.10 -9.71 -20.37
CA VAL A 393 -8.81 -9.88 -21.04
C VAL A 393 -7.77 -10.55 -20.16
N ARG A 394 -7.07 -11.56 -20.70
CA ARG A 394 -5.72 -11.98 -20.25
C ARG A 394 -4.69 -11.15 -21.03
N VAL A 395 -3.72 -10.52 -20.38
CA VAL A 395 -2.80 -9.55 -21.01
C VAL A 395 -1.34 -9.99 -21.11
N LYS A 396 -0.95 -11.11 -20.48
CA LYS A 396 0.11 -12.04 -20.94
C LYS A 396 0.20 -13.18 -19.92
N ASP A 397 1.37 -13.71 -19.60
CA ASP A 397 1.86 -14.91 -20.29
C ASP A 397 3.37 -15.17 -19.98
N ILE A 398 3.96 -14.42 -19.02
CA ILE A 398 5.41 -14.12 -18.87
C ILE A 398 6.33 -15.35 -18.87
N PHE A 399 5.90 -16.49 -18.34
CA PHE A 399 6.58 -17.75 -18.61
C PHE A 399 5.59 -18.90 -18.83
N SER A 400 4.71 -18.77 -19.80
CA SER A 400 4.03 -19.89 -20.47
C SER A 400 3.27 -20.91 -19.60
N GLY A 401 2.44 -20.48 -18.64
CA GLY A 401 1.11 -21.09 -18.49
C GLY A 401 0.79 -22.03 -17.32
N THR A 402 1.72 -22.39 -16.41
CA THR A 402 1.54 -23.65 -15.62
C THR A 402 2.06 -23.74 -14.18
N ASP A 403 2.59 -22.71 -13.53
CA ASP A 403 3.05 -22.80 -12.14
C ASP A 403 1.97 -22.26 -11.21
N SER A 404 2.36 -21.40 -10.29
CA SER A 404 2.17 -19.99 -10.59
C SER A 404 3.35 -19.10 -10.24
N SER A 405 3.19 -17.82 -10.56
CA SER A 405 4.16 -16.75 -10.35
C SER A 405 4.39 -16.29 -8.94
N ASN A 406 3.95 -15.08 -8.56
CA ASN A 406 3.44 -14.62 -7.25
C ASN A 406 4.08 -13.40 -6.49
N PRO A 407 3.39 -12.24 -6.45
CA PRO A 407 3.45 -11.14 -5.46
C PRO A 407 3.01 -11.29 -3.85
N ASN A 408 4.30 -10.76 -3.55
CA ASN A 408 4.98 -9.43 -3.22
C ASN A 408 4.26 -8.02 -3.01
N SER A 409 4.95 -6.86 -3.13
CA SER A 409 4.52 -5.53 -2.61
C SER A 409 4.00 -4.51 -3.60
N LEU A 410 2.80 -4.80 -4.07
CA LEU A 410 1.90 -3.90 -4.76
C LEU A 410 1.87 -2.53 -4.09
N THR A 411 2.41 -1.51 -4.72
CA THR A 411 2.57 -0.17 -4.17
C THR A 411 2.30 0.85 -5.26
N ASN A 412 1.40 1.81 -5.06
CA ASN A 412 1.41 2.99 -5.92
C ASN A 412 2.41 4.03 -5.49
N VAL A 413 2.91 4.67 -6.53
CA VAL A 413 3.55 5.97 -6.66
C VAL A 413 3.02 6.33 -8.02
N ASN A 414 2.43 7.45 -8.31
CA ASN A 414 2.42 7.82 -9.72
C ASN A 414 1.48 7.11 -10.79
N GLY A 415 0.66 6.08 -10.57
CA GLY A 415 -0.28 5.62 -11.65
C GLY A 415 0.18 4.76 -12.87
N THR A 416 1.37 4.12 -12.88
CA THR A 416 2.12 3.42 -13.98
C THR A 416 3.12 2.34 -13.45
N LEU A 417 2.97 1.03 -13.64
CA LEU A 417 3.05 0.02 -12.59
C LEU A 417 4.10 -1.14 -12.56
N TYR A 418 5.07 -1.04 -11.68
CA TYR A 418 6.25 -1.87 -11.69
C TYR A 418 6.17 -3.18 -10.81
N PHE A 419 5.65 -4.36 -11.27
CA PHE A 419 5.53 -5.62 -10.41
C PHE A 419 6.85 -6.29 -10.05
N ARG A 420 6.87 -7.47 -9.38
CA ARG A 420 7.94 -8.44 -9.67
C ARG A 420 7.39 -9.87 -9.78
N ALA A 421 8.18 -10.83 -10.32
CA ALA A 421 8.01 -12.31 -10.32
C ALA A 421 8.85 -12.97 -11.47
N THR A 422 8.41 -14.03 -12.16
CA THR A 422 9.16 -15.31 -12.10
C THR A 422 9.36 -16.16 -13.39
N ASP A 423 9.98 -15.61 -14.45
CA ASP A 423 10.33 -16.34 -15.69
C ASP A 423 11.41 -17.47 -15.56
N SER A 424 11.64 -18.15 -16.68
CA SER A 424 12.30 -19.41 -16.96
C SER A 424 13.83 -19.51 -16.97
N SER A 425 14.58 -18.69 -17.74
CA SER A 425 15.87 -19.10 -18.33
C SER A 425 17.19 -18.88 -17.54
N SER A 426 17.62 -17.73 -16.98
CA SER A 426 17.44 -16.30 -17.35
C SER A 426 16.08 -15.92 -17.93
N GLY A 427 15.03 -15.93 -17.12
CA GLY A 427 15.04 -16.28 -15.69
C GLY A 427 13.93 -15.55 -14.98
N SER A 428 13.94 -15.57 -13.66
CA SER A 428 12.87 -14.97 -12.86
C SER A 428 12.61 -13.51 -13.26
N GLU A 429 13.66 -12.71 -13.09
CA GLU A 429 13.94 -11.47 -13.79
C GLU A 429 12.83 -10.43 -13.70
N LEU A 430 12.62 -9.61 -14.75
CA LEU A 430 12.07 -8.28 -14.52
C LEU A 430 11.21 -7.68 -15.65
N TRP A 431 9.89 -7.67 -15.44
CA TRP A 431 8.91 -7.57 -16.51
C TRP A 431 7.79 -6.49 -16.38
N LYS A 432 8.08 -5.19 -16.51
CA LYS A 432 7.09 -4.07 -16.49
C LYS A 432 5.63 -4.24 -16.89
N SER A 433 5.39 -4.57 -18.15
CA SER A 433 4.19 -4.58 -19.01
C SER A 433 3.03 -3.63 -18.69
N ASP A 434 3.19 -2.34 -19.02
CA ASP A 434 2.28 -1.14 -19.18
C ASP A 434 0.74 -1.23 -19.01
N GLY A 435 0.22 -2.24 -18.31
CA GLY A 435 -1.08 -2.83 -18.47
C GLY A 435 -1.17 -3.90 -19.59
N THR A 436 -0.08 -4.48 -20.20
CA THR A 436 0.13 -4.55 -21.71
C THR A 436 1.19 -5.53 -22.47
N GLU A 437 1.37 -5.47 -23.87
CA GLU A 437 2.22 -6.31 -24.85
C GLU A 437 3.35 -5.83 -25.98
N ALA A 438 3.56 -4.59 -26.57
CA ALA A 438 4.75 -3.79 -27.17
C ALA A 438 5.80 -2.63 -26.49
N GLY A 439 6.38 -2.28 -25.24
CA GLY A 439 6.54 -2.42 -23.65
C GLY A 439 6.47 -3.61 -22.45
N THR A 440 6.50 -5.03 -22.24
CA THR A 440 6.68 -6.57 -22.62
C THR A 440 7.97 -7.52 -22.61
N VAL A 441 9.18 -7.23 -23.15
CA VAL A 441 10.47 -7.98 -22.88
C VAL A 441 11.09 -7.87 -21.45
N ARG A 442 12.28 -7.26 -21.22
CA ARG A 442 13.08 -7.19 -19.93
C ARG A 442 14.39 -6.40 -20.24
N VAL A 443 14.67 -5.12 -19.95
CA VAL A 443 16.09 -4.57 -19.93
C VAL A 443 16.67 -4.20 -18.50
N LYS A 444 17.72 -4.91 -17.94
CA LYS A 444 18.53 -4.77 -16.64
C LYS A 444 18.62 -5.87 -15.52
N ASP A 445 19.12 -7.06 -15.86
CA ASP A 445 19.47 -8.17 -14.94
C ASP A 445 20.81 -7.91 -14.23
N ILE A 446 20.81 -7.83 -12.92
CA ILE A 446 22.01 -7.79 -12.07
C ILE A 446 22.13 -9.15 -11.34
N ASN A 447 21.14 -10.06 -11.28
CA ASN A 447 21.22 -11.35 -10.61
C ASN A 447 21.46 -12.48 -11.58
N THR A 448 22.43 -12.21 -12.43
CA THR A 448 22.59 -12.91 -13.68
C THR A 448 22.52 -14.42 -13.52
N ALA A 449 21.63 -15.03 -14.32
CA ALA A 449 21.42 -16.47 -14.51
C ALA A 449 20.20 -17.13 -13.84
N THR A 450 20.26 -17.65 -12.60
CA THR A 450 19.16 -18.50 -12.07
C THR A 450 18.93 -18.61 -10.55
N LEU A 451 19.59 -17.89 -9.63
CA LEU A 451 19.37 -18.15 -8.18
C LEU A 451 18.21 -17.32 -7.60
N SER A 452 18.40 -16.47 -6.56
CA SER A 452 17.30 -15.57 -6.13
C SER A 452 17.76 -14.23 -5.51
N SER A 453 16.85 -13.28 -5.24
CA SER A 453 17.13 -11.94 -4.66
C SER A 453 16.00 -11.34 -3.81
N GLU A 454 14.72 -11.71 -3.92
CA GLU A 454 13.62 -11.53 -2.92
C GLU A 454 13.45 -10.20 -2.15
N PRO A 455 12.56 -9.30 -2.60
CA PRO A 455 11.89 -8.27 -1.82
C PRO A 455 11.12 -8.58 -0.52
N TYR A 456 9.99 -7.88 -0.35
CA TYR A 456 9.52 -7.34 0.93
C TYR A 456 9.74 -5.81 0.93
N PHE A 457 8.87 -4.98 1.51
CA PHE A 457 9.09 -3.56 1.86
C PHE A 457 9.60 -2.57 0.79
N LEU A 458 8.69 -2.06 -0.06
CA LEU A 458 8.86 -0.85 -0.89
C LEU A 458 8.64 0.46 -0.09
N THR A 459 8.16 1.51 -0.78
CA THR A 459 7.65 2.81 -0.34
C THR A 459 7.17 3.61 -1.55
N ASN A 460 6.83 4.88 -1.38
CA ASN A 460 6.60 5.84 -2.44
C ASN A 460 7.14 7.22 -2.05
N VAL A 461 7.38 8.08 -3.03
CA VAL A 461 7.73 9.50 -2.85
C VAL A 461 7.16 10.31 -4.03
N ASN A 462 5.91 10.28 -4.52
CA ASN A 462 5.51 10.99 -5.78
C ASN A 462 6.65 11.23 -6.81
N ASP A 463 7.49 10.25 -7.16
CA ASP A 463 7.87 10.16 -8.56
C ASP A 463 8.48 8.84 -8.99
N THR A 464 9.53 8.36 -8.34
CA THR A 464 10.53 7.61 -9.10
C THR A 464 11.24 6.54 -8.23
N LEU A 465 11.18 5.28 -8.64
CA LEU A 465 11.52 3.99 -7.97
C LEU A 465 12.33 3.83 -6.64
N TYR A 466 12.41 4.59 -5.54
CA TYR A 466 13.35 4.17 -4.43
C TYR A 466 13.32 2.62 -3.96
N PHE A 467 14.43 1.81 -4.06
CA PHE A 467 14.43 0.30 -4.20
C PHE A 467 15.77 -0.54 -4.16
N ARG A 468 15.72 -1.89 -3.99
CA ARG A 468 16.68 -2.86 -3.39
C ARG A 468 17.51 -3.93 -4.17
N ALA A 469 18.09 -4.87 -3.37
CA ALA A 469 18.43 -6.32 -3.44
C ALA A 469 19.89 -6.76 -3.52
N THR A 470 20.14 -8.05 -3.41
CA THR A 470 21.48 -8.63 -3.16
C THR A 470 22.40 -8.59 -4.35
N ASP A 471 23.68 -8.15 -4.40
CA ASP A 471 24.66 -8.48 -5.48
C ASP A 471 25.48 -9.77 -5.15
N SER A 472 26.19 -10.38 -6.11
CA SER A 472 27.28 -11.33 -5.75
C SER A 472 28.63 -10.67 -5.52
N SER A 473 28.83 -9.45 -6.05
CA SER A 473 29.83 -8.54 -5.47
C SER A 473 29.59 -8.40 -3.97
N SER A 474 28.31 -8.51 -3.56
CA SER A 474 27.83 -8.04 -2.30
C SER A 474 26.29 -8.29 -2.06
N GLY A 475 25.72 -9.21 -1.21
CA GLY A 475 24.27 -9.33 -0.68
C GLY A 475 23.75 -9.24 0.90
N SER A 476 23.25 -8.27 1.83
CA SER A 476 23.09 -6.70 2.28
C SER A 476 22.08 -5.43 1.76
N GLU A 477 22.29 -4.34 0.91
CA GLU A 477 21.46 -3.05 0.72
C GLU A 477 20.96 -2.29 -0.76
N LEU A 478 21.33 -0.91 -0.44
CA LEU A 478 21.12 0.56 -0.98
C LEU A 478 20.33 1.23 -2.30
N TRP A 479 19.78 0.69 -3.44
CA TRP A 479 20.02 0.87 -4.94
C TRP A 479 19.61 2.02 -6.00
N LYS A 480 19.32 3.36 -5.85
CA LYS A 480 19.38 4.53 -6.86
C LYS A 480 18.69 4.52 -8.29
N SER A 481 18.49 3.39 -8.94
CA SER A 481 17.95 3.13 -10.31
C SER A 481 17.09 4.29 -10.90
N ASP A 482 17.24 5.13 -11.97
CA ASP A 482 16.33 6.29 -12.46
C ASP A 482 15.11 6.32 -13.49
N GLY A 483 14.73 5.34 -14.34
CA GLY A 483 13.47 5.35 -15.16
C GLY A 483 13.19 4.34 -16.34
N THR A 484 14.06 3.38 -16.68
CA THR A 484 14.20 2.44 -17.86
C THR A 484 15.29 1.32 -17.59
N GLU A 485 16.41 1.22 -18.36
CA GLU A 485 17.70 0.54 -18.04
C GLU A 485 18.94 1.52 -17.96
N ALA A 486 18.83 2.86 -17.90
CA ALA A 486 19.95 3.86 -17.75
C ALA A 486 20.13 4.83 -16.48
N GLY A 487 20.11 4.39 -15.21
CA GLY A 487 20.04 5.09 -13.91
C GLY A 487 20.18 4.28 -12.58
N THR A 488 20.71 3.03 -12.53
CA THR A 488 21.74 2.41 -11.59
C THR A 488 23.32 2.28 -11.85
N VAL A 489 24.25 3.11 -11.32
CA VAL A 489 25.70 2.79 -11.05
C VAL A 489 26.14 3.35 -9.69
N ARG A 490 26.95 2.60 -8.92
CA ARG A 490 27.23 2.69 -7.45
C ARG A 490 27.16 4.13 -6.86
N VAL A 491 26.22 4.38 -5.91
CA VAL A 491 26.14 5.60 -5.04
C VAL A 491 26.61 5.31 -3.61
N LYS A 492 27.11 4.11 -3.28
CA LYS A 492 28.15 3.84 -2.25
C LYS A 492 28.48 2.33 -2.23
N ASP A 493 29.42 1.95 -1.38
CA ASP A 493 29.31 0.81 -0.48
C ASP A 493 28.83 1.28 0.93
N ILE A 494 27.64 0.92 1.41
CA ILE A 494 27.19 1.22 2.80
C ILE A 494 28.21 0.49 3.65
N PHE A 495 28.16 -0.82 3.57
CA PHE A 495 28.98 -1.67 4.38
C PHE A 495 29.97 -2.34 3.47
N SER A 496 31.24 -2.05 3.67
CA SER A 496 32.33 -2.59 2.89
C SER A 496 32.78 -4.01 3.31
N GLY A 497 33.03 -4.92 2.35
CA GLY A 497 33.61 -6.24 2.65
C GLY A 497 32.88 -7.44 2.03
N THR A 498 32.35 -8.37 2.87
CA THR A 498 31.36 -9.43 2.50
C THR A 498 30.44 -9.97 3.66
N GLY A 499 29.29 -9.37 3.99
CA GLY A 499 28.40 -9.67 5.16
C GLY A 499 27.14 -10.57 5.01
N SER A 500 26.04 -10.37 5.78
CA SER A 500 25.01 -11.39 6.12
C SER A 500 23.47 -11.15 5.85
N SER A 501 22.77 -10.19 6.50
CA SER A 501 21.28 -10.00 6.43
C SER A 501 20.48 -10.29 7.73
N ASN A 502 19.71 -9.32 8.24
CA ASN A 502 18.31 -9.43 8.70
C ASN A 502 17.50 -8.14 8.28
N PRO A 503 16.42 -8.28 7.45
CA PRO A 503 15.49 -7.28 6.84
C PRO A 503 15.00 -5.94 7.46
N GLN A 504 13.80 -5.50 6.97
CA GLN A 504 12.60 -4.88 7.62
C GLN A 504 12.19 -3.36 7.52
N ASN A 505 11.38 -3.02 6.48
CA ASN A 505 10.06 -2.25 6.47
C ASN A 505 10.02 -0.66 6.51
N LEU A 506 9.32 0.16 5.64
CA LEU A 506 9.72 1.61 5.29
C LEU A 506 8.76 2.80 4.84
N THR A 507 9.14 4.13 4.83
CA THR A 507 8.51 5.32 4.07
C THR A 507 9.23 6.74 4.05
N ASN A 508 8.62 7.80 3.46
CA ASN A 508 8.68 9.30 3.52
C ASN A 508 8.85 10.21 4.74
N VAL A 509 9.48 11.38 4.49
CA VAL A 509 9.12 12.75 4.98
C VAL A 509 9.51 13.79 3.90
N ASN A 510 8.75 14.88 3.58
CA ASN A 510 8.88 15.61 2.28
C ASN A 510 10.28 15.65 1.60
N ASP A 511 10.30 15.24 0.34
CA ASP A 511 11.42 14.87 -0.55
C ASP A 511 12.46 13.82 -0.08
N THR A 512 12.45 13.35 1.19
CA THR A 512 13.69 12.89 1.84
C THR A 512 13.54 11.69 2.81
N LEU A 513 14.48 10.72 2.86
CA LEU A 513 14.18 9.40 3.48
C LEU A 513 15.29 8.60 4.24
N TYR A 514 14.84 7.74 5.17
CA TYR A 514 15.52 7.23 6.37
C TYR A 514 15.02 5.80 6.87
N PHE A 515 15.88 4.89 7.41
CA PHE A 515 15.61 3.41 7.57
C PHE A 515 16.35 2.44 8.54
N SER A 516 17.67 2.16 8.42
CA SER A 516 18.39 0.87 8.69
C SER A 516 19.93 0.93 8.49
N ALA A 517 20.63 -0.18 8.13
CA ALA A 517 21.95 -0.25 7.43
C ALA A 517 23.35 -0.41 8.13
N THR A 518 24.48 -0.87 7.47
CA THR A 518 25.67 -1.41 8.23
C THR A 518 27.25 -1.29 7.79
N ASP A 519 28.40 -1.86 8.35
CA ASP A 519 29.93 -1.82 7.92
C ASP A 519 31.09 -2.77 8.52
N SER A 520 32.39 -2.37 8.68
CA SER A 520 33.51 -3.15 9.31
C SER A 520 34.28 -2.51 10.52
N SER A 521 34.22 -3.15 11.72
CA SER A 521 34.52 -2.71 13.12
C SER A 521 33.57 -1.72 13.89
N GLY A 522 32.37 -2.17 14.34
CA GLY A 522 31.22 -1.31 14.73
C GLY A 522 29.73 -1.86 14.76
N GLY A 523 28.71 -1.04 14.40
CA GLY A 523 27.23 -1.24 14.55
C GLY A 523 26.30 -0.31 13.68
N ARG A 524 25.18 -0.90 13.21
CA ARG A 524 24.08 -0.58 12.23
C ARG A 524 23.33 0.78 12.10
N GLU A 525 23.92 1.95 12.34
CA GLU A 525 23.14 3.18 12.62
C GLU A 525 22.46 3.93 11.48
N LEU A 526 22.75 5.21 11.37
CA LEU A 526 21.90 6.23 10.85
C LEU A 526 22.51 6.97 9.70
N TRP A 527 21.77 7.12 8.65
CA TRP A 527 22.21 7.59 7.36
C TRP A 527 22.12 9.09 7.21
N LYS A 528 22.17 9.59 5.96
CA LYS A 528 22.18 10.96 5.43
C LYS A 528 21.33 11.36 4.19
N SER A 529 20.36 10.58 3.67
CA SER A 529 20.31 10.08 2.28
C SER A 529 19.19 10.57 1.30
N ASP A 530 19.56 11.39 0.31
CA ASP A 530 18.70 12.05 -0.72
C ASP A 530 18.54 11.28 -2.02
N GLY A 531 19.64 10.73 -2.51
CA GLY A 531 19.78 10.43 -3.93
C GLY A 531 21.26 10.25 -4.24
N SER A 532 22.11 11.13 -3.73
CA SER A 532 23.57 11.09 -3.86
C SER A 532 24.29 10.22 -2.79
N GLU A 533 25.61 10.06 -2.95
CA GLU A 533 26.54 9.16 -2.17
C GLU A 533 27.12 9.87 -0.97
N SER A 534 27.52 11.09 -1.28
CA SER A 534 27.89 12.19 -0.42
C SER A 534 26.74 13.23 -0.29
N GLY A 535 25.45 12.89 -0.28
CA GLY A 535 24.80 11.67 0.17
C GLY A 535 24.82 11.51 1.66
N THR A 536 25.77 10.86 2.33
CA THR A 536 25.50 10.40 3.71
C THR A 536 26.71 9.98 4.59
N ILE A 537 26.87 10.38 5.90
CA ILE A 537 27.87 9.77 6.86
C ILE A 537 27.58 9.30 8.34
N TYR A 538 26.36 9.30 8.97
CA TYR A 538 26.04 9.08 10.45
C TYR A 538 26.45 10.20 11.42
N VAL A 539 25.76 10.52 12.57
CA VAL A 539 25.40 11.87 13.26
C VAL A 539 26.18 12.93 14.34
N LYS A 540 27.14 13.03 15.41
CA LYS A 540 27.93 12.54 16.70
C LYS A 540 28.70 11.15 17.09
N ASP A 541 28.42 10.43 18.22
CA ASP A 541 28.56 8.97 18.59
C ASP A 541 27.43 8.38 19.57
N ILE A 542 26.37 7.52 19.29
CA ILE A 542 25.25 7.21 20.31
C ILE A 542 25.66 6.19 21.35
N PHE A 543 25.00 5.01 21.49
CA PHE A 543 25.02 4.35 22.82
C PHE A 543 26.46 4.08 22.98
N SER A 544 27.12 4.69 23.95
CA SER A 544 28.56 4.86 23.71
C SER A 544 29.25 3.52 23.98
N GLY A 545 29.78 2.81 22.97
CA GLY A 545 30.17 1.40 23.17
C GLY A 545 30.53 0.56 21.93
N THR A 546 29.80 -0.57 21.74
CA THR A 546 29.61 -1.43 20.53
C THR A 546 28.33 -2.31 20.70
N GLY A 547 27.11 -1.79 20.50
CA GLY A 547 25.85 -2.41 20.94
C GLY A 547 24.91 -2.98 19.84
N SER A 548 23.61 -3.10 20.16
CA SER A 548 22.51 -3.42 19.20
C SER A 548 21.35 -2.41 19.24
N SER A 549 21.65 -1.20 18.77
CA SER A 549 20.82 -0.01 18.64
C SER A 549 19.56 -0.05 17.77
N ASP A 550 19.18 -1.06 17.01
CA ASP A 550 18.01 -1.05 16.07
C ASP A 550 16.59 -0.67 16.63
N PRO A 551 16.04 0.58 16.52
CA PRO A 551 14.74 1.11 16.97
C PRO A 551 13.45 0.32 16.67
N ASN A 552 12.32 1.03 16.43
CA ASN A 552 11.26 0.47 15.58
C ASN A 552 10.26 1.46 14.94
N PHE A 553 9.72 1.08 13.77
CA PHE A 553 8.39 1.34 13.14
C PHE A 553 7.86 2.74 12.61
N LEU A 554 8.68 3.78 12.41
CA LEU A 554 8.36 5.24 12.44
C LEU A 554 7.45 5.94 11.38
N THR A 555 7.18 7.28 11.45
CA THR A 555 6.16 8.05 10.62
C THR A 555 6.07 9.63 10.46
N ASN A 556 5.36 10.18 9.43
CA ASN A 556 4.56 11.44 9.36
C ASN A 556 4.06 12.07 10.65
N VAL A 557 4.45 13.34 10.88
CA VAL A 557 3.61 14.48 11.30
C VAL A 557 4.18 15.79 10.71
N ASN A 558 3.62 16.51 9.72
CA ASN A 558 4.20 17.71 8.99
C ASN A 558 5.45 18.51 9.54
N GLY A 559 6.64 17.90 9.65
CA GLY A 559 7.95 18.57 9.91
C GLY A 559 9.17 17.68 10.25
N THR A 560 8.94 16.51 10.87
CA THR A 560 9.73 16.13 12.05
C THR A 560 9.44 14.69 12.51
N LEU A 561 10.30 14.02 13.32
CA LEU A 561 9.96 12.69 13.89
C LEU A 561 10.51 12.24 15.24
N TYR A 562 9.86 11.18 15.72
CA TYR A 562 9.88 10.48 16.99
C TYR A 562 10.07 8.94 16.73
N PHE A 563 11.04 8.20 17.31
CA PHE A 563 11.51 6.88 16.85
C PHE A 563 11.93 5.91 18.01
N VAL A 564 11.60 4.60 18.00
CA VAL A 564 11.57 3.79 19.27
C VAL A 564 12.91 3.31 19.79
N ALA A 565 13.36 3.85 20.91
CA ALA A 565 14.77 3.97 21.26
C ALA A 565 15.29 3.11 22.42
N THR A 566 16.51 3.37 22.90
CA THR A 566 17.26 2.70 23.97
C THR A 566 18.66 3.29 23.89
N ASP A 567 19.38 3.50 24.97
CA ASP A 567 20.83 3.66 24.84
C ASP A 567 21.54 2.87 25.95
N SER A 568 22.25 3.48 26.89
CA SER A 568 23.23 2.75 27.66
C SER A 568 22.87 2.35 29.17
N ILE A 569 22.45 3.16 30.18
CA ILE A 569 21.95 2.68 31.53
C ILE A 569 20.51 2.07 31.64
N GLY A 570 19.50 2.67 31.01
CA GLY A 570 18.05 2.40 31.00
C GLY A 570 17.52 1.22 30.15
N GLY A 571 16.37 1.34 29.42
CA GLY A 571 15.94 0.30 28.43
C GLY A 571 14.71 0.50 27.48
N ARG A 572 14.70 1.37 26.44
CA ARG A 572 13.54 1.53 25.49
C ARG A 572 13.18 2.95 24.86
N GLU A 573 13.60 4.16 25.33
CA GLU A 573 13.19 5.61 25.01
C GLU A 573 12.74 6.07 23.61
N LEU A 574 12.79 7.38 23.40
CA LEU A 574 12.18 8.17 22.34
C LEU A 574 12.85 9.50 22.33
N TRP A 575 12.99 10.06 21.15
CA TRP A 575 13.58 11.36 20.99
C TRP A 575 13.13 12.03 19.69
N GLN A 576 13.79 13.11 19.29
CA GLN A 576 13.29 14.23 18.50
C GLN A 576 14.10 14.70 17.25
N SER A 577 13.80 14.34 15.99
CA SER A 577 14.57 14.82 14.80
C SER A 577 13.90 15.74 13.75
N ASP A 578 14.70 16.70 13.20
CA ASP A 578 14.44 17.74 12.14
C ASP A 578 15.27 17.62 10.83
N GLY A 579 16.52 17.18 10.95
CA GLY A 579 17.66 17.64 10.13
C GLY A 579 19.06 17.36 10.72
N THR A 580 19.37 17.63 12.00
CA THR A 580 20.78 17.68 12.51
C THR A 580 21.13 16.82 13.77
N GLU A 581 22.40 16.79 14.20
CA GLU A 581 22.82 16.05 15.42
C GLU A 581 22.31 16.67 16.71
N THR A 582 22.56 17.98 16.82
CA THR A 582 21.91 18.91 17.74
C THR A 582 20.46 19.11 17.36
N GLY A 583 20.04 18.36 16.36
CA GLY A 583 18.71 18.06 15.94
C GLY A 583 18.19 16.82 16.68
N THR A 584 18.72 16.33 17.81
CA THR A 584 17.91 15.50 18.73
C THR A 584 18.40 15.44 20.17
N VAL A 585 17.55 15.67 21.18
CA VAL A 585 17.84 15.35 22.61
C VAL A 585 17.10 14.06 22.98
N ARG A 586 17.43 13.39 24.08
CA ARG A 586 16.48 12.59 24.87
C ARG A 586 15.60 13.52 25.67
N VAL A 587 14.31 13.17 25.82
CA VAL A 587 13.26 13.96 26.48
C VAL A 587 13.63 14.25 27.96
N LYS A 588 12.99 13.65 28.95
CA LYS A 588 13.57 13.53 30.31
C LYS A 588 12.95 12.32 30.96
N ASP A 589 13.72 11.74 31.84
CA ASP A 589 13.54 10.43 32.41
C ASP A 589 12.12 10.05 32.78
N ILE A 590 11.56 9.05 32.12
CA ILE A 590 10.28 8.53 32.59
C ILE A 590 10.46 7.62 33.81
N PHE A 591 11.72 7.35 34.14
CA PHE A 591 12.17 6.16 34.80
C PHE A 591 12.83 6.52 36.18
N SER A 592 12.24 6.09 37.33
CA SER A 592 12.77 6.30 38.71
C SER A 592 13.07 5.03 39.59
N GLY A 593 13.84 4.03 39.11
CA GLY A 593 13.91 2.64 39.64
C GLY A 593 14.94 1.65 39.04
N THR A 594 14.52 0.53 38.41
CA THR A 594 15.38 -0.37 37.56
C THR A 594 14.55 -1.10 36.46
N GLY A 595 14.69 -0.84 35.13
CA GLY A 595 13.96 -1.64 34.11
C GLY A 595 13.82 -1.27 32.61
N SER A 596 12.66 -1.70 32.05
CA SER A 596 12.28 -1.77 30.64
C SER A 596 10.75 -2.03 30.51
N SER A 597 10.28 -2.68 29.44
CA SER A 597 9.67 -1.91 28.35
C SER A 597 8.97 -2.80 27.29
N ASN A 598 7.83 -2.35 26.72
CA ASN A 598 7.17 -3.00 25.56
C ASN A 598 6.20 -2.15 24.66
N PRO A 599 6.53 -0.94 24.12
CA PRO A 599 5.54 0.13 23.75
C PRO A 599 5.22 0.34 22.24
N GLN A 600 3.93 0.49 21.81
CA GLN A 600 3.50 0.04 20.45
C GLN A 600 2.21 0.62 19.74
N ASN A 601 1.91 0.00 18.58
CA ASN A 601 0.76 -0.23 17.68
C ASN A 601 0.01 0.64 16.60
N LEU A 602 0.40 1.79 16.03
CA LEU A 602 0.70 3.17 16.51
C LEU A 602 0.38 4.16 15.34
N THR A 603 -0.25 5.37 15.46
CA THR A 603 -0.74 6.30 14.38
C THR A 603 -1.20 7.80 14.82
N ASN A 604 -1.60 8.79 13.94
CA ASN A 604 -1.79 10.33 14.04
C ASN A 604 -3.11 11.12 14.44
N VAL A 605 -3.23 12.21 15.22
CA VAL A 605 -4.40 13.12 14.91
C VAL A 605 -4.19 14.62 15.15
N ASN A 606 -3.75 15.37 14.16
CA ASN A 606 -3.88 16.82 14.12
C ASN A 606 -2.84 17.60 14.96
N ASP A 607 -1.80 18.02 14.25
CA ASP A 607 -0.66 18.86 14.62
C ASP A 607 0.28 18.35 15.72
N THR A 608 -0.29 17.71 16.72
CA THR A 608 0.42 17.16 17.88
C THR A 608 0.43 15.61 17.75
N LEU A 609 0.69 14.70 18.74
CA LEU A 609 0.39 13.21 18.77
C LEU A 609 0.53 12.56 20.15
N TYR A 610 -0.06 11.39 20.17
CA TYR A 610 -0.95 10.82 21.15
C TYR A 610 -0.54 9.32 21.28
N PHE A 611 0.17 8.76 22.29
CA PHE A 611 0.87 7.44 22.24
C PHE A 611 1.17 6.56 23.53
N SER A 612 2.28 5.77 23.60
CA SER A 612 2.29 4.27 23.79
C SER A 612 3.09 3.40 24.91
N ALA A 613 3.70 3.83 26.07
CA ALA A 613 4.70 3.02 26.91
C ALA A 613 4.66 2.87 28.48
N THR A 614 5.60 2.05 29.03
CA THR A 614 5.79 1.25 30.30
C THR A 614 6.13 1.88 31.70
N ASP A 615 5.44 2.89 32.25
CA ASP A 615 5.70 3.52 33.59
C ASP A 615 4.99 3.00 34.86
N SER A 616 5.11 3.76 35.95
CA SER A 616 5.92 3.47 37.07
C SER A 616 5.29 3.37 38.53
N SER A 617 3.99 3.37 38.88
CA SER A 617 3.46 2.93 40.23
C SER A 617 2.26 1.98 40.18
N GLY A 618 1.26 2.30 39.35
CA GLY A 618 0.53 1.27 38.53
C GLY A 618 1.21 0.21 35.81
N GLY A 619 0.41 0.03 34.71
CA GLY A 619 0.34 -1.11 33.74
C GLY A 619 -0.16 -0.59 32.38
N ARG A 620 -0.30 -1.34 31.27
CA ARG A 620 -0.15 -0.83 29.87
C ARG A 620 -0.80 0.55 29.29
N GLU A 621 -0.85 1.71 30.02
CA GLU A 621 -1.37 3.16 30.06
C GLU A 621 -1.08 4.40 29.15
N LEU A 622 -2.18 4.98 28.60
CA LEU A 622 -2.46 6.07 27.65
C LEU A 622 -1.55 7.31 27.91
N TRP A 623 -0.80 7.83 26.90
CA TRP A 623 -0.33 9.23 26.88
C TRP A 623 -0.65 10.19 25.69
N LYS A 624 -0.54 11.54 25.78
CA LYS A 624 -0.35 12.45 24.57
C LYS A 624 0.44 13.76 24.73
N SER A 625 0.79 14.43 23.62
CA SER A 625 2.05 15.20 23.47
C SER A 625 2.12 16.29 22.34
N ASP A 626 2.85 17.44 22.50
CA ASP A 626 3.12 18.56 21.52
C ASP A 626 4.59 19.07 21.32
N GLY A 627 5.18 19.87 22.23
CA GLY A 627 6.59 20.33 22.21
C GLY A 627 7.14 20.62 23.63
N SER A 628 8.37 20.24 23.96
CA SER A 628 9.05 20.45 25.28
C SER A 628 8.44 19.77 26.54
N GLU A 629 9.09 19.93 27.70
CA GLU A 629 8.97 19.29 29.05
C GLU A 629 7.59 19.26 29.70
N SER A 630 6.56 19.68 28.99
CA SER A 630 5.19 19.72 29.48
C SER A 630 4.28 19.23 28.37
N GLY A 631 3.96 17.94 28.31
CA GLY A 631 3.44 17.28 27.11
C GLY A 631 2.52 16.10 27.35
N THR A 632 3.09 14.91 27.17
CA THR A 632 2.77 13.67 27.89
C THR A 632 1.86 13.91 29.08
N ILE A 633 0.54 13.81 28.91
CA ILE A 633 -0.35 13.46 30.03
C ILE A 633 -1.34 12.34 29.75
N TYR A 634 -2.25 12.20 30.70
CA TYR A 634 -2.66 11.02 31.42
C TYR A 634 -3.85 11.39 32.29
N VAL A 635 -4.76 10.46 32.58
CA VAL A 635 -6.16 10.75 32.95
C VAL A 635 -6.76 9.89 34.11
N LYS A 636 -7.33 8.66 33.96
CA LYS A 636 -8.40 8.03 34.81
C LYS A 636 -8.12 6.77 35.64
N ASP A 637 -8.89 6.65 36.72
CA ASP A 637 -9.10 5.44 37.54
C ASP A 637 -9.94 4.29 36.90
N ILE A 638 -9.48 3.69 35.79
CA ILE A 638 -10.19 2.73 34.90
C ILE A 638 -10.19 1.23 35.30
N PHE A 639 -9.11 0.46 35.19
CA PHE A 639 -8.95 -0.92 35.75
C PHE A 639 -8.51 -0.69 37.20
N SER A 640 -9.25 0.21 37.85
CA SER A 640 -8.82 1.05 38.95
C SER A 640 -7.93 0.32 39.93
N GLY A 641 -6.64 0.68 39.89
CA GLY A 641 -5.59 -0.01 40.61
C GLY A 641 -4.35 -0.18 39.75
N THR A 642 -4.15 -1.39 39.21
CA THR A 642 -2.84 -1.82 38.67
C THR A 642 -2.92 -2.78 37.47
N GLY A 643 -4.05 -2.84 36.74
CA GLY A 643 -4.42 -4.04 35.93
C GLY A 643 -4.03 -4.03 34.44
N SER A 644 -2.97 -4.76 34.05
CA SER A 644 -2.55 -4.99 32.65
C SER A 644 -3.02 -6.37 32.12
N SER A 645 -3.05 -6.58 30.79
CA SER A 645 -3.96 -7.56 30.18
C SER A 645 -3.56 -8.16 28.82
N ASP A 646 -3.73 -7.48 27.67
CA ASP A 646 -3.00 -7.85 26.42
C ASP A 646 -3.59 -7.35 25.04
N PRO A 647 -3.24 -6.16 24.51
CA PRO A 647 -3.64 -5.59 23.18
C PRO A 647 -3.10 -6.10 21.81
N ASN A 648 -3.61 -5.51 20.69
CA ASN A 648 -2.91 -5.26 19.39
C ASN A 648 -3.61 -4.24 18.40
N PHE A 649 -2.97 -3.68 17.34
CA PHE A 649 -3.44 -2.84 16.16
C PHE A 649 -4.32 -1.55 16.28
N LEU A 650 -3.96 -0.37 15.69
CA LEU A 650 -4.85 0.81 15.38
C LEU A 650 -4.53 1.62 14.05
N THR A 651 -5.40 2.56 13.56
CA THR A 651 -5.28 3.41 12.33
C THR A 651 -6.22 4.70 12.20
N ASN A 652 -5.79 5.78 11.49
CA ASN A 652 -6.59 6.90 10.81
C ASN A 652 -7.79 7.61 11.52
N VAL A 653 -7.76 8.79 12.21
CA VAL A 653 -8.78 9.33 13.19
C VAL A 653 -9.83 10.47 13.02
N ASN A 654 -10.51 10.74 11.91
CA ASN A 654 -11.69 11.62 11.79
C ASN A 654 -11.77 13.00 12.57
N GLY A 655 -10.71 13.55 13.18
CA GLY A 655 -10.69 14.86 13.88
C GLY A 655 -10.34 14.80 15.37
N THR A 656 -10.34 13.62 15.99
CA THR A 656 -9.98 13.28 17.40
C THR A 656 -9.73 11.69 17.47
N LEU A 657 -9.98 10.80 18.49
CA LEU A 657 -9.60 9.32 18.52
C LEU A 657 -10.42 8.30 19.45
N TYR A 658 -9.93 7.05 19.68
CA TYR A 658 -10.62 5.73 19.92
C TYR A 658 -9.49 4.59 20.51
N PHE A 659 -9.50 3.28 21.09
CA PHE A 659 -8.20 2.38 21.47
C PHE A 659 -7.96 0.75 21.67
N VAL A 660 -7.56 0.07 22.84
CA VAL A 660 -7.29 -1.41 23.23
C VAL A 660 -6.86 -1.87 24.72
N ALA A 661 -7.08 -3.11 25.32
CA ALA A 661 -7.03 -3.52 26.80
C ALA A 661 -7.16 -5.00 27.46
N THR A 662 -8.06 -5.24 28.48
CA THR A 662 -8.74 -6.40 29.23
C THR A 662 -8.79 -6.21 30.80
N ASP A 663 -9.74 -6.79 31.61
CA ASP A 663 -10.61 -5.99 32.54
C ASP A 663 -11.21 -6.52 33.93
N SER A 664 -12.36 -5.95 34.39
CA SER A 664 -13.25 -6.45 35.49
C SER A 664 -14.82 -6.53 35.33
N ILE A 665 -15.62 -5.51 34.94
CA ILE A 665 -17.10 -5.59 34.74
C ILE A 665 -17.51 -6.04 33.31
N GLY A 666 -16.63 -6.01 32.29
CA GLY A 666 -17.09 -5.84 30.89
C GLY A 666 -16.35 -6.53 29.72
N GLY A 667 -15.04 -6.82 29.77
CA GLY A 667 -14.35 -7.69 28.81
C GLY A 667 -13.03 -7.28 28.12
N ARG A 668 -12.89 -7.69 26.85
CA ARG A 668 -11.86 -7.31 25.86
C ARG A 668 -12.34 -6.17 24.90
N GLU A 669 -12.90 -5.08 25.46
CA GLU A 669 -13.78 -4.03 24.85
C GLU A 669 -13.70 -2.37 25.18
N LEU A 670 -13.53 -1.35 24.24
CA LEU A 670 -13.77 0.18 23.92
C LEU A 670 -13.91 1.47 24.83
N TRP A 671 -13.26 2.58 24.36
CA TRP A 671 -13.23 3.99 24.90
C TRP A 671 -12.80 5.13 23.86
N GLN A 672 -13.49 6.31 23.68
CA GLN A 672 -13.30 7.43 22.63
C GLN A 672 -13.43 8.90 23.12
N SER A 673 -12.74 9.96 22.63
CA SER A 673 -12.37 11.19 23.44
C SER A 673 -12.42 12.67 22.83
N ASP A 674 -12.33 13.82 23.64
CA ASP A 674 -12.12 15.34 23.34
C ASP A 674 -11.07 16.02 24.26
N GLY A 675 -10.59 17.24 23.95
CA GLY A 675 -9.72 18.12 24.77
C GLY A 675 -10.22 18.67 26.13
N THR A 676 -10.90 17.87 26.96
CA THR A 676 -11.19 18.16 28.37
C THR A 676 -11.19 16.86 29.21
N GLU A 677 -11.16 16.91 30.55
CA GLU A 677 -11.22 15.77 31.51
C GLU A 677 -12.51 14.92 31.47
N THR A 678 -13.07 14.58 30.31
CA THR A 678 -14.51 14.26 30.22
C THR A 678 -14.88 13.07 29.31
N GLY A 679 -15.19 13.30 28.03
CA GLY A 679 -15.73 12.30 27.14
C GLY A 679 -14.80 11.35 26.49
N THR A 680 -14.06 10.58 27.27
CA THR A 680 -13.75 9.22 26.89
C THR A 680 -15.00 8.36 27.13
N VAL A 681 -15.81 7.96 26.14
CA VAL A 681 -17.10 7.21 26.36
C VAL A 681 -17.65 6.39 25.16
N ARG A 682 -19.00 6.32 24.98
CA ARG A 682 -19.72 5.04 24.75
C ARG A 682 -21.32 5.11 24.59
N VAL A 683 -22.03 4.41 23.61
CA VAL A 683 -23.50 3.99 23.40
C VAL A 683 -24.13 2.83 24.24
N LYS A 684 -24.28 1.60 23.70
CA LYS A 684 -24.60 0.28 24.32
C LYS A 684 -23.68 -0.75 23.64
N ASP A 685 -23.85 -2.06 23.93
CA ASP A 685 -22.95 -3.00 24.60
C ASP A 685 -23.10 -4.50 24.13
N ILE A 686 -22.11 -5.16 23.49
CA ILE A 686 -22.04 -6.53 22.93
C ILE A 686 -22.19 -7.62 24.03
N PHE A 687 -21.14 -8.30 24.50
CA PHE A 687 -21.10 -9.40 25.48
C PHE A 687 -21.41 -8.99 26.92
N SER A 688 -22.63 -9.22 27.42
CA SER A 688 -23.00 -8.66 28.73
C SER A 688 -22.14 -9.08 29.90
N GLY A 689 -21.89 -8.11 30.79
CA GLY A 689 -20.95 -8.30 31.88
C GLY A 689 -19.56 -8.57 31.33
N THR A 690 -18.77 -9.37 32.03
CA THR A 690 -17.32 -9.51 31.82
C THR A 690 -16.93 -10.35 30.57
N GLY A 691 -17.80 -10.45 29.56
CA GLY A 691 -17.60 -11.30 28.39
C GLY A 691 -16.56 -10.72 27.42
N SER A 692 -15.94 -11.49 26.52
CA SER A 692 -14.86 -10.97 25.67
C SER A 692 -14.90 -11.35 24.19
N SER A 693 -14.55 -10.38 23.34
CA SER A 693 -14.99 -10.31 21.95
C SER A 693 -13.91 -9.75 20.98
N ASN A 694 -12.99 -10.62 20.55
CA ASN A 694 -11.62 -10.31 20.14
C ASN A 694 -11.34 -9.78 18.69
N PRO A 695 -10.34 -8.89 18.44
CA PRO A 695 -10.23 -8.20 17.12
C PRO A 695 -8.79 -7.87 16.57
N GLN A 696 -8.65 -7.16 15.39
CA GLN A 696 -7.46 -6.64 14.65
C GLN A 696 -7.79 -5.59 13.49
N ASN A 697 -6.83 -5.03 12.75
CA ASN A 697 -6.94 -4.47 11.35
C ASN A 697 -7.81 -3.23 10.86
N LEU A 698 -8.36 -2.24 11.61
CA LEU A 698 -9.21 -1.17 10.95
C LEU A 698 -8.42 -0.23 9.98
N THR A 699 -8.96 0.26 8.83
CA THR A 699 -8.32 1.32 7.94
C THR A 699 -9.29 2.09 6.94
N ASN A 700 -10.04 3.18 7.21
CA ASN A 700 -9.74 4.65 6.94
C ASN A 700 -10.95 5.58 6.49
N ILE A 701 -12.14 5.71 7.15
CA ILE A 701 -13.40 6.18 6.45
C ILE A 701 -14.26 7.44 6.84
N ASN A 702 -14.90 7.99 5.79
CA ASN A 702 -16.24 8.58 5.54
C ASN A 702 -17.02 9.46 6.54
N GLY A 703 -16.35 9.97 7.56
CA GLY A 703 -16.87 10.97 8.47
C GLY A 703 -17.42 10.34 9.74
N ILE A 704 -17.74 9.05 9.67
CA ILE A 704 -18.04 8.13 10.76
C ILE A 704 -17.88 6.69 10.16
N LEU A 705 -18.01 5.58 10.92
CA LEU A 705 -17.20 4.36 10.69
C LEU A 705 -17.83 2.94 11.02
N TYR A 706 -17.09 1.82 11.17
CA TYR A 706 -17.52 0.46 10.80
C TYR A 706 -16.66 -0.88 11.09
N PHE A 707 -16.86 -1.77 12.08
CA PHE A 707 -15.80 -2.74 12.57
C PHE A 707 -16.25 -4.16 13.12
N SER A 708 -15.46 -5.27 13.36
CA SER A 708 -15.90 -6.72 13.42
C SER A 708 -16.01 -7.77 14.59
N ALA A 709 -17.17 -8.48 14.75
CA ALA A 709 -17.42 -9.96 14.88
C ALA A 709 -18.22 -10.86 15.96
N THR A 710 -17.61 -11.62 16.93
CA THR A 710 -18.01 -12.95 17.61
C THR A 710 -19.07 -13.09 18.76
N ASP A 711 -20.41 -13.07 18.57
CA ASP A 711 -21.58 -12.78 19.49
C ASP A 711 -22.07 -13.64 20.71
N ASN A 712 -23.27 -13.31 21.24
CA ASN A 712 -24.01 -14.05 22.29
C ASN A 712 -24.16 -15.53 21.97
N SER A 713 -24.35 -15.80 20.68
CA SER A 713 -24.46 -17.11 20.05
C SER A 713 -23.07 -17.78 19.91
N GLY A 714 -21.99 -16.99 19.94
CA GLY A 714 -20.57 -17.40 19.90
C GLY A 714 -19.90 -17.16 18.54
N ASP A 715 -20.38 -16.19 17.77
CA ASP A 715 -20.56 -16.33 16.32
C ASP A 715 -19.97 -15.08 15.63
N ASN A 716 -18.97 -15.16 14.74
CA ASN A 716 -18.16 -14.03 14.18
C ASN A 716 -18.79 -13.42 12.85
N GLU A 717 -18.66 -12.13 12.42
CA GLU A 717 -19.76 -11.45 11.62
C GLU A 717 -19.50 -10.06 10.90
N LEU A 718 -20.49 -9.42 10.19
CA LEU A 718 -20.59 -7.95 9.90
C LEU A 718 -21.91 -7.00 10.14
N TRP A 719 -22.19 -6.31 11.32
CA TRP A 719 -23.09 -5.17 11.77
C TRP A 719 -23.26 -3.89 10.96
N LYS A 720 -23.03 -2.68 11.60
CA LYS A 720 -22.99 0.18 11.14
C LYS A 720 -22.80 1.36 12.20
N SER A 721 -21.63 2.04 12.21
CA SER A 721 -21.40 3.11 13.18
C SER A 721 -21.57 4.52 12.68
N ASP A 722 -22.45 5.20 13.38
CA ASP A 722 -22.37 6.62 13.66
C ASP A 722 -22.11 6.95 15.14
N GLY A 723 -21.97 5.93 15.99
CA GLY A 723 -22.75 5.71 17.23
C GLY A 723 -23.14 6.91 18.12
N THR A 724 -24.20 7.64 17.79
CA THR A 724 -24.64 8.88 18.47
C THR A 724 -25.66 8.63 19.59
N GLU A 725 -26.06 9.69 20.30
CA GLU A 725 -27.20 9.74 21.25
C GLU A 725 -28.57 9.57 20.51
N THR A 726 -28.64 8.61 19.60
CA THR A 726 -29.86 7.98 19.07
C THR A 726 -29.82 6.48 19.34
N GLY A 727 -28.78 5.79 18.85
CA GLY A 727 -28.65 4.34 18.92
C GLY A 727 -27.92 3.73 17.72
N THR A 728 -28.18 2.45 17.42
CA THR A 728 -27.69 1.69 16.25
C THR A 728 -28.31 0.25 16.22
N VAL A 729 -28.65 -0.36 15.06
CA VAL A 729 -28.88 -1.83 14.78
C VAL A 729 -28.11 -2.33 13.52
N ARG A 730 -27.36 -3.46 13.59
CA ARG A 730 -26.58 -4.16 12.50
C ARG A 730 -27.35 -4.26 11.20
N VAL A 731 -26.72 -4.57 10.00
CA VAL A 731 -27.59 -5.53 7.02
C VAL A 731 -28.81 -6.52 6.76
N LYS A 732 -28.56 -7.82 7.01
CA LYS A 732 -29.43 -8.96 7.29
C LYS A 732 -28.65 -10.12 7.98
N ASP A 733 -28.40 -11.30 7.39
CA ASP A 733 -27.59 -12.44 7.93
C ASP A 733 -26.99 -13.35 6.81
N ILE A 734 -25.67 -13.36 6.52
CA ILE A 734 -25.12 -13.91 5.25
C ILE A 734 -24.70 -15.39 5.32
N PHE A 735 -25.60 -16.34 5.62
CA PHE A 735 -25.16 -17.47 6.44
C PHE A 735 -25.96 -18.79 6.18
N SER A 736 -25.49 -20.02 6.51
CA SER A 736 -26.43 -21.11 6.94
C SER A 736 -25.91 -22.11 7.98
N GLY A 737 -26.74 -22.40 9.00
CA GLY A 737 -26.37 -23.19 10.19
C GLY A 737 -26.56 -22.41 11.51
N ILE A 738 -25.45 -22.26 12.25
CA ILE A 738 -25.04 -21.31 13.31
C ILE A 738 -23.52 -21.21 13.08
N GLY A 739 -22.87 -20.04 13.14
CA GLY A 739 -21.41 -20.04 12.99
C GLY A 739 -20.62 -18.73 12.90
N SER A 740 -19.34 -18.88 12.60
CA SER A 740 -18.42 -17.75 12.56
C SER A 740 -18.16 -17.24 11.15
N SER A 741 -17.71 -15.99 11.10
CA SER A 741 -17.51 -15.23 9.88
C SER A 741 -16.26 -14.33 9.91
N ASN A 742 -15.19 -14.82 10.54
CA ASN A 742 -13.84 -14.29 10.82
C ASN A 742 -13.18 -13.23 9.91
N PRO A 743 -13.51 -11.92 10.01
CA PRO A 743 -12.87 -10.81 9.30
C PRO A 743 -11.42 -10.46 9.74
N GLN A 744 -10.58 -9.97 8.83
CA GLN A 744 -9.13 -9.63 8.89
C GLN A 744 -8.84 -8.48 7.86
N ASN A 745 -7.66 -7.84 7.82
CA ASN A 745 -7.13 -7.04 6.68
C ASN A 745 -7.91 -5.85 6.02
N LEU A 746 -9.09 -5.42 6.48
CA LEU A 746 -9.92 -4.43 5.77
C LEU A 746 -9.18 -3.07 5.51
N THR A 747 -9.21 -2.52 4.28
CA THR A 747 -8.73 -1.16 3.89
C THR A 747 -9.62 -0.27 2.97
N ASN A 748 -9.53 1.04 3.12
CA ASN A 748 -9.51 2.07 2.08
C ASN A 748 -10.63 2.31 0.97
N VAL A 749 -11.84 1.74 0.95
CA VAL A 749 -12.82 1.90 -0.20
C VAL A 749 -13.80 3.09 -0.28
N ASN A 750 -13.49 4.04 -1.18
CA ASN A 750 -14.26 4.82 -2.17
C ASN A 750 -15.68 5.36 -1.97
N GLY A 751 -16.28 5.15 -0.81
CA GLY A 751 -17.72 5.34 -0.59
C GLY A 751 -18.38 4.20 0.18
N THR A 752 -17.64 3.15 0.55
CA THR A 752 -17.97 1.72 0.27
C THR A 752 -17.23 0.77 1.28
N LEU A 753 -17.48 -0.56 1.36
CA LEU A 753 -16.63 -1.59 2.05
C LEU A 753 -16.60 -3.04 1.52
N TYR A 754 -15.46 -3.47 0.97
CA TYR A 754 -15.09 -4.84 0.52
C TYR A 754 -14.93 -5.88 1.72
N PHE A 755 -14.30 -7.11 1.74
CA PHE A 755 -13.87 -8.02 2.89
C PHE A 755 -13.29 -9.45 2.41
N SER A 756 -13.36 -10.66 3.11
CA SER A 756 -12.82 -12.12 2.87
C SER A 756 -12.82 -13.32 3.89
N ALA A 757 -13.25 -14.53 3.60
CA ALA A 757 -14.64 -14.94 3.62
C ALA A 757 -14.75 -16.47 3.60
N TYR A 758 -15.92 -17.11 3.80
CA TYR A 758 -16.17 -18.57 3.98
C TYR A 758 -17.62 -18.82 4.41
N ASP A 759 -18.41 -19.46 3.56
CA ASP A 759 -19.75 -19.97 3.79
C ASP A 759 -19.73 -21.50 3.90
N SER A 760 -20.94 -22.06 3.94
CA SER A 760 -21.18 -23.50 3.85
C SER A 760 -21.31 -24.11 2.44
N SER A 761 -21.62 -23.36 1.37
CA SER A 761 -21.85 -23.97 0.04
C SER A 761 -20.62 -24.06 -0.84
N ALA A 762 -19.62 -23.26 -0.53
CA ALA A 762 -18.75 -22.73 -1.56
C ALA A 762 -17.35 -22.40 -1.06
N GLY A 763 -17.16 -22.16 0.24
CA GLY A 763 -15.82 -22.03 0.76
C GLY A 763 -15.11 -20.85 0.09
N ASN A 764 -15.45 -19.69 0.61
CA ASN A 764 -14.65 -18.49 0.77
C ASN A 764 -15.19 -17.21 -0.02
N GLU A 765 -15.43 -17.13 -1.35
CA GLU A 765 -15.87 -16.01 -2.28
C GLU A 765 -15.44 -14.57 -2.08
N LEU A 766 -15.80 -13.53 -2.91
CA LEU A 766 -15.51 -12.08 -2.70
C LEU A 766 -16.55 -10.87 -2.61
N TRP A 767 -17.66 -10.91 -1.82
CA TRP A 767 -18.97 -10.09 -1.71
C TRP A 767 -19.03 -8.60 -2.20
N LYS A 768 -20.08 -7.79 -1.99
CA LYS A 768 -20.09 -6.32 -2.21
C LYS A 768 -21.12 -5.56 -1.36
N SER A 769 -21.16 -4.22 -1.40
CA SER A 769 -21.35 -3.36 -0.22
C SER A 769 -21.91 -1.94 -0.38
N ASP A 770 -23.14 -1.84 0.09
CA ASP A 770 -24.11 -0.83 -0.31
C ASP A 770 -24.70 -0.06 0.86
N GLY A 771 -24.85 -0.80 1.95
CA GLY A 771 -25.38 -0.44 3.21
C GLY A 771 -26.81 0.13 3.32
N THR A 772 -27.38 0.82 2.33
CA THR A 772 -28.37 1.91 2.57
C THR A 772 -29.83 1.48 2.56
N GLN A 773 -30.21 0.60 3.51
CA GLN A 773 -31.58 0.04 3.56
C GLN A 773 -31.89 -0.80 2.29
N THR A 774 -30.85 -1.28 1.59
CA THR A 774 -30.97 -2.04 0.33
C THR A 774 -30.23 -3.42 0.30
N GLY A 775 -28.89 -3.58 0.27
CA GLY A 775 -28.23 -4.90 0.48
C GLY A 775 -26.82 -5.16 -0.11
N THR A 776 -25.98 -5.87 0.65
CA THR A 776 -24.70 -6.59 0.32
C THR A 776 -24.91 -7.71 -0.71
N VAL A 777 -23.93 -8.21 -1.52
CA VAL A 777 -24.17 -9.38 -2.45
C VAL A 777 -22.95 -10.15 -3.06
N ARG A 778 -23.21 -11.25 -3.83
CA ARG A 778 -22.38 -12.27 -4.67
C ARG A 778 -20.88 -11.73 -7.24
N VAL A 779 -19.81 -10.89 -7.51
CA VAL A 779 -19.08 -10.74 -8.74
C VAL A 779 -18.55 -12.10 -9.21
N LYS A 780 -17.83 -12.87 -8.40
CA LYS A 780 -17.14 -13.99 -9.00
C LYS A 780 -16.88 -15.16 -8.07
N ASP A 781 -16.12 -16.15 -8.54
CA ASP A 781 -15.99 -17.52 -8.05
C ASP A 781 -14.61 -18.13 -8.56
N ILE A 782 -13.62 -18.62 -7.74
CA ILE A 782 -12.13 -18.60 -8.04
C ILE A 782 -11.48 -19.68 -8.93
N PHE A 783 -10.99 -20.91 -8.57
CA PHE A 783 -11.60 -22.17 -8.09
C PHE A 783 -13.00 -21.93 -7.48
N SER A 784 -13.97 -22.70 -7.93
CA SER A 784 -15.37 -22.52 -7.53
C SER A 784 -15.82 -23.49 -6.40
N GLY A 785 -16.94 -24.22 -6.40
CA GLY A 785 -17.12 -25.42 -5.52
C GLY A 785 -17.18 -25.31 -3.98
N THR A 786 -16.10 -25.50 -3.18
CA THR A 786 -16.11 -25.54 -1.68
C THR A 786 -14.76 -25.27 -0.92
N GLY A 787 -13.70 -24.74 -1.53
CA GLY A 787 -12.33 -24.64 -0.95
C GLY A 787 -12.08 -23.40 -0.09
N SER A 788 -10.97 -22.67 -0.32
CA SER A 788 -10.70 -21.39 0.39
C SER A 788 -9.83 -20.41 -0.38
N SER A 789 -9.68 -19.15 0.05
CA SER A 789 -8.77 -18.19 -0.59
C SER A 789 -8.05 -17.13 0.29
N ASN A 790 -7.38 -17.55 1.36
CA ASN A 790 -6.33 -16.86 2.17
C ASN A 790 -6.10 -15.31 2.13
N LEU A 791 -7.07 -14.37 1.99
CA LEU A 791 -6.67 -12.97 1.68
C LEU A 791 -5.80 -12.24 2.76
N GLN A 792 -4.83 -11.37 2.39
CA GLN A 792 -3.86 -10.60 3.23
C GLN A 792 -3.47 -9.23 2.58
N ASN A 793 -3.12 -8.13 3.31
CA ASN A 793 -2.40 -6.84 2.95
C ASN A 793 -2.82 -5.82 1.82
N LEU A 794 -3.48 -4.68 2.12
CA LEU A 794 -4.37 -3.94 1.18
C LEU A 794 -4.36 -2.37 1.29
N SER A 795 -4.60 -1.57 0.22
CA SER A 795 -4.58 -0.08 0.16
C SER A 795 -5.18 0.63 -1.10
N ASN A 796 -6.18 1.52 -0.91
CA ASN A 796 -6.55 2.57 -1.90
C ASN A 796 -5.40 3.52 -2.03
N VAL A 797 -5.03 3.77 -3.26
CA VAL A 797 -3.93 4.60 -3.58
C VAL A 797 -4.26 5.39 -4.87
N ASN A 798 -5.51 5.88 -4.95
CA ASN A 798 -6.22 6.72 -5.94
C ASN A 798 -6.55 6.12 -7.33
N GLY A 799 -7.67 5.38 -7.42
CA GLY A 799 -8.21 4.70 -8.62
C GLY A 799 -8.86 3.34 -8.30
N THR A 800 -8.66 2.24 -9.06
CA THR A 800 -9.09 0.87 -8.64
C THR A 800 -7.92 -0.09 -8.35
N LEU A 801 -8.18 -1.27 -7.79
CA LEU A 801 -7.40 -2.01 -6.76
C LEU A 801 -6.36 -3.06 -7.24
N TYR A 802 -5.50 -3.78 -6.47
CA TYR A 802 -4.49 -4.81 -6.87
C TYR A 802 -4.30 -5.93 -5.78
N PHE A 803 -4.08 -7.27 -5.90
CA PHE A 803 -4.04 -8.27 -4.74
C PHE A 803 -3.11 -9.53 -4.55
N SER A 804 -3.62 -10.71 -4.06
CA SER A 804 -2.97 -12.02 -3.60
C SER A 804 -3.64 -13.46 -3.91
N ALA A 805 -3.15 -14.77 -3.96
CA ALA A 805 -3.85 -16.15 -4.13
C ALA A 805 -3.21 -17.64 -4.13
N THR A 806 -3.78 -18.68 -4.85
CA THR A 806 -3.46 -20.17 -5.04
C THR A 806 -4.62 -20.97 -5.72
N ASP A 807 -4.50 -21.85 -6.74
CA ASP A 807 -5.64 -22.49 -7.49
C ASP A 807 -5.59 -24.02 -7.83
N SER A 808 -6.56 -24.56 -8.60
CA SER A 808 -6.42 -25.80 -9.40
C SER A 808 -5.47 -25.64 -10.59
N SER A 809 -5.44 -24.41 -11.07
CA SER A 809 -4.90 -23.93 -12.31
C SER A 809 -3.87 -22.87 -11.91
N GLY A 810 -3.20 -23.01 -10.73
CA GLY A 810 -2.25 -22.02 -10.19
C GLY A 810 -1.79 -22.22 -8.73
N GLY A 811 -0.85 -21.38 -8.24
CA GLY A 811 -0.41 -21.12 -6.84
C GLY A 811 -0.43 -19.69 -6.17
N ASN A 812 -0.41 -18.46 -6.77
CA ASN A 812 -0.76 -17.06 -6.25
C ASN A 812 -0.45 -15.76 -7.16
N GLU A 813 -1.25 -15.14 -8.07
CA GLU A 813 -0.90 -13.86 -8.82
C GLU A 813 -2.05 -12.91 -9.42
N LEU A 814 -1.77 -11.61 -9.73
CA LEU A 814 -2.69 -10.41 -9.76
C LEU A 814 -4.00 -10.39 -10.63
N TRP A 815 -5.02 -9.47 -10.57
CA TRP A 815 -6.34 -9.47 -11.36
C TRP A 815 -7.27 -8.22 -11.61
N LYS A 816 -7.49 -7.56 -12.77
CA LYS A 816 -8.15 -6.20 -12.83
C LYS A 816 -9.65 -6.22 -13.08
N SER A 817 -10.41 -5.13 -12.82
CA SER A 817 -11.87 -4.93 -12.94
C SER A 817 -12.31 -3.51 -12.48
N ASP A 818 -13.56 -3.41 -12.03
CA ASP A 818 -14.28 -2.40 -11.25
C ASP A 818 -15.65 -2.91 -10.77
N GLY A 819 -16.33 -3.88 -11.44
CA GLY A 819 -17.52 -4.47 -10.81
C GLY A 819 -18.69 -5.22 -11.46
N SER A 820 -18.80 -5.51 -12.78
CA SER A 820 -19.96 -6.23 -13.40
C SER A 820 -19.63 -7.44 -14.35
N GLU A 821 -20.49 -8.45 -14.66
CA GLU A 821 -20.21 -9.93 -14.97
C GLU A 821 -18.97 -10.46 -15.82
N ALA A 822 -17.90 -9.73 -16.19
CA ALA A 822 -16.67 -10.27 -16.85
C ALA A 822 -15.61 -9.21 -17.26
N GLY A 823 -15.46 -8.13 -16.53
CA GLY A 823 -14.10 -7.70 -16.16
C GLY A 823 -13.41 -8.76 -15.30
N THR A 824 -12.59 -8.35 -14.32
CA THR A 824 -12.01 -9.24 -13.30
C THR A 824 -11.15 -10.30 -13.99
N VAL A 825 -9.94 -10.03 -14.52
CA VAL A 825 -9.13 -10.88 -15.49
C VAL A 825 -7.73 -10.28 -15.90
N CYS A 826 -6.81 -10.95 -16.69
CA CYS A 826 -5.26 -10.99 -16.97
C CYS A 826 -4.48 -9.74 -17.51
N VAL A 827 -3.21 -9.55 -17.04
CA VAL A 827 -2.01 -8.67 -17.16
C VAL A 827 -0.83 -9.61 -17.36
N GLN A 828 -0.52 -10.60 -16.49
CA GLN A 828 0.57 -11.56 -16.76
C GLN A 828 0.77 -12.86 -15.98
N ASP A 829 0.94 -13.96 -16.70
CA ASP A 829 1.46 -15.21 -16.16
C ASP A 829 2.93 -15.17 -15.80
N ILE A 830 3.29 -14.71 -14.61
CA ILE A 830 4.70 -14.47 -14.32
C ILE A 830 5.52 -15.78 -14.20
N PHE A 831 4.97 -17.01 -14.32
CA PHE A 831 5.68 -18.32 -14.12
C PHE A 831 4.93 -19.59 -14.61
N SER A 832 5.60 -20.47 -15.37
CA SER A 832 5.26 -21.92 -15.51
C SER A 832 6.24 -22.90 -14.87
N GLY A 833 5.79 -24.03 -14.29
CA GLY A 833 6.67 -24.92 -13.51
C GLY A 833 6.00 -25.68 -12.35
N THR A 834 6.67 -25.67 -11.18
CA THR A 834 6.09 -25.95 -9.84
C THR A 834 6.98 -25.31 -8.76
N GLY A 835 6.68 -24.07 -8.33
CA GLY A 835 7.58 -23.18 -7.58
C GLY A 835 6.88 -22.11 -6.72
N SER A 836 6.11 -21.17 -7.31
CA SER A 836 5.47 -20.02 -6.61
C SER A 836 6.40 -18.95 -5.97
N SER A 837 5.88 -17.76 -5.57
CA SER A 837 6.70 -16.62 -5.07
C SER A 837 6.21 -15.55 -4.01
N TYR A 838 4.96 -15.54 -3.53
CA TYR A 838 4.45 -14.87 -2.28
C TYR A 838 4.47 -13.34 -2.02
N PRO A 839 3.28 -12.74 -2.09
CA PRO A 839 2.66 -10.62 -1.65
C PRO A 839 2.04 -10.19 -0.34
N ASN A 840 2.29 -8.89 -0.14
CA ASN A 840 2.03 -7.92 0.93
C ASN A 840 2.69 -6.56 0.60
N ASN A 841 2.17 -5.41 1.10
CA ASN A 841 2.77 -4.03 1.27
C ASN A 841 2.65 -2.93 0.17
N LEU A 842 2.16 -1.69 0.51
CA LEU A 842 1.45 -0.81 -0.44
C LEU A 842 1.27 0.73 -0.07
N THR A 843 1.14 1.71 -1.03
CA THR A 843 0.86 3.21 -0.82
C THR A 843 0.61 4.07 -2.12
N TYR A 844 0.58 5.45 -2.22
CA TYR A 844 -0.16 6.32 -3.27
C TYR A 844 0.37 7.66 -3.90
N ILE A 845 0.31 7.92 -5.26
CA ILE A 845 -0.03 9.21 -6.06
C ILE A 845 0.07 9.24 -7.65
N ASN A 846 0.68 10.24 -8.39
CA ASN A 846 0.53 10.54 -9.89
C ASN A 846 1.83 10.81 -10.83
N GLY A 847 2.11 9.99 -11.89
CA GLY A 847 3.32 9.72 -12.80
C GLY A 847 3.58 8.34 -13.58
N LYS A 848 4.33 7.18 -13.38
CA LYS A 848 5.14 6.20 -12.45
C LYS A 848 4.37 5.19 -11.48
N LEU A 849 4.77 4.08 -10.73
CA LEU A 849 3.98 3.09 -9.80
C LEU A 849 4.51 1.63 -9.67
N TYR A 850 4.18 0.73 -8.70
CA TYR A 850 4.96 -0.51 -8.34
C TYR A 850 4.22 -1.79 -7.78
N PHE A 851 4.83 -3.00 -7.79
CA PHE A 851 4.50 -4.29 -7.10
C PHE A 851 5.77 -5.25 -6.95
N PHE A 852 5.78 -6.45 -6.29
CA PHE A 852 6.97 -7.41 -6.15
C PHE A 852 6.64 -8.94 -6.22
N ALA A 853 7.52 -9.96 -5.91
CA ALA A 853 7.36 -11.47 -5.79
C ALA A 853 8.69 -12.36 -5.75
N ASP A 854 8.99 -13.31 -4.83
CA ASP A 854 10.22 -14.23 -4.74
C ASP A 854 10.51 -15.14 -5.98
N ASN A 855 11.44 -16.14 -5.95
CA ASN A 855 11.38 -17.35 -6.82
C ASN A 855 12.35 -18.50 -6.49
N GLY A 856 13.66 -18.29 -6.71
CA GLY A 856 14.61 -19.34 -7.13
C GLY A 856 14.95 -19.51 -8.64
N ASN A 857 14.57 -18.60 -9.57
CA ASN A 857 14.95 -18.66 -11.01
C ASN A 857 15.83 -17.47 -11.53
N THR A 858 16.23 -16.51 -10.71
CA THR A 858 17.33 -15.50 -10.85
C THR A 858 17.36 -14.68 -9.59
N GLY A 859 16.30 -13.91 -9.31
CA GLY A 859 16.17 -13.06 -8.14
C GLY A 859 15.14 -11.96 -8.14
N GLN A 860 14.64 -11.61 -9.33
CA GLN A 860 13.43 -10.89 -9.71
C GLN A 860 13.06 -9.69 -8.85
N GLU A 861 12.91 -8.45 -9.36
CA GLU A 861 13.09 -7.31 -8.42
C GLU A 861 12.09 -6.15 -8.42
N LEU A 862 11.94 -5.25 -9.42
CA LEU A 862 10.63 -4.63 -9.74
C LEU A 862 10.52 -3.79 -11.03
N PHE A 863 9.30 -3.87 -11.56
CA PHE A 863 8.73 -3.76 -12.90
C PHE A 863 8.97 -2.48 -13.79
N LYS A 864 7.90 -1.94 -14.40
CA LYS A 864 7.66 -0.54 -14.90
C LYS A 864 6.19 -0.08 -15.25
N LEU A 865 5.12 -0.94 -15.36
CA LEU A 865 3.89 -0.74 -16.22
C LEU A 865 3.60 0.74 -16.70
N ASP A 866 4.21 1.25 -17.77
CA ASP A 866 3.87 2.51 -18.50
C ASP A 866 2.46 3.14 -18.28
N LEU A 867 1.35 2.37 -18.39
CA LEU A 867 -0.13 2.56 -18.24
C LEU A 867 -0.82 3.96 -18.23
N ASN A 868 -0.18 5.04 -17.79
CA ASN A 868 -0.33 6.33 -18.49
C ASN A 868 0.14 6.21 -19.97
N SER A 869 0.90 5.16 -20.29
CA SER A 869 0.88 4.46 -21.58
C SER A 869 -0.56 4.09 -21.95
N THR A 870 -1.18 4.98 -22.72
CA THR A 870 -1.87 4.53 -23.92
C THR A 870 -0.93 3.62 -24.72
N PRO A 871 -1.40 2.51 -25.29
CA PRO A 871 -0.59 1.69 -26.19
C PRO A 871 0.11 2.54 -27.25
N THR A 872 1.42 2.68 -27.13
CA THR A 872 2.26 3.42 -28.07
C THR A 872 3.01 2.42 -28.93
N ASN A 873 2.50 2.17 -30.13
CA ASN A 873 3.24 1.48 -31.20
C ASN A 873 4.36 2.38 -31.77
N GLU A 874 5.17 2.99 -30.90
CA GLU A 874 6.44 3.61 -31.27
C GLU A 874 7.46 2.49 -31.47
N LEU A 875 7.55 1.99 -32.70
CA LEU A 875 8.60 1.08 -33.15
C LEU A 875 9.93 1.84 -33.28
N ASP A 876 10.60 2.09 -32.16
CA ASP A 876 11.97 2.64 -32.08
C ASP A 876 12.97 1.52 -31.71
N ASP A 877 13.60 0.91 -32.72
CA ASP A 877 14.71 -0.06 -32.56
C ASP A 877 16.07 0.47 -33.05
N GLY A 878 16.08 1.60 -33.76
CA GLY A 878 17.27 2.38 -34.10
C GLY A 878 18.06 1.84 -35.29
N THR A 879 19.34 2.24 -35.39
CA THR A 879 20.11 2.26 -36.66
C THR A 879 20.10 0.93 -37.44
N GLY A 880 19.32 0.88 -38.51
CA GLY A 880 19.13 -0.32 -39.33
C GLY A 880 18.94 -0.05 -40.82
N ASN A 881 18.02 -0.77 -41.44
CA ASN A 881 17.70 -0.76 -42.87
C ASN A 881 16.32 -1.41 -43.13
N ASP A 882 15.23 -0.85 -42.62
CA ASP A 882 14.07 -1.59 -42.12
C ASP A 882 12.74 -1.42 -42.88
N ALA A 883 11.68 -2.08 -42.40
CA ALA A 883 10.40 -2.24 -43.09
C ALA A 883 9.21 -2.06 -42.13
N LEU A 884 8.66 -0.85 -42.13
CA LEU A 884 7.52 -0.45 -41.31
C LEU A 884 6.21 -0.63 -42.10
N PHE A 885 5.17 -1.08 -41.40
CA PHE A 885 3.85 -1.36 -41.94
C PHE A 885 2.82 -0.60 -41.12
N SER A 886 2.06 0.32 -41.73
CA SER A 886 0.87 0.86 -41.07
C SER A 886 -0.30 -0.12 -41.13
N ASP A 887 -1.26 0.02 -40.21
CA ASP A 887 -2.54 -0.70 -40.27
C ASP A 887 -3.70 0.14 -40.84
N THR A 888 -4.76 0.39 -40.08
CA THR A 888 -5.90 1.26 -40.47
C THR A 888 -6.19 2.35 -39.44
N GLU A 889 -5.39 2.47 -38.38
CA GLU A 889 -5.50 3.52 -37.36
C GLU A 889 -4.64 4.75 -37.73
N ASN A 890 -3.90 5.35 -36.78
CA ASN A 890 -3.03 6.52 -37.03
C ASN A 890 -1.64 6.24 -36.43
N ASP A 891 -0.72 5.67 -37.21
CA ASP A 891 0.60 5.31 -36.69
C ASP A 891 1.58 6.50 -36.65
N VAL A 892 2.62 6.42 -35.82
CA VAL A 892 3.79 7.33 -35.87
C VAL A 892 5.03 6.51 -36.19
N LEU A 893 5.62 6.74 -37.37
CA LEU A 893 6.69 5.94 -37.94
C LEU A 893 8.00 6.73 -37.89
N THR A 894 8.98 6.23 -37.12
CA THR A 894 10.29 6.86 -36.86
C THR A 894 11.34 5.76 -36.71
N ASP A 895 12.48 5.82 -37.40
CA ASP A 895 13.51 4.77 -37.40
C ASP A 895 14.98 5.29 -37.46
N GLY A 896 15.17 6.59 -37.70
CA GLY A 896 16.43 7.29 -37.45
C GLY A 896 17.39 7.37 -38.64
N THR A 897 18.19 6.33 -38.89
CA THR A 897 19.18 6.34 -40.00
C THR A 897 19.43 4.97 -40.62
N GLY A 898 18.88 4.75 -41.82
CA GLY A 898 19.10 3.54 -42.61
C GLY A 898 18.87 3.74 -44.11
N ARG A 899 17.99 2.89 -44.66
CA ARG A 899 17.44 2.93 -46.03
C ARG A 899 16.09 2.24 -45.98
N ASP A 900 15.12 2.99 -45.51
CA ASP A 900 14.02 2.40 -44.77
C ASP A 900 12.73 2.43 -45.61
N SER A 901 11.78 1.58 -45.24
CA SER A 901 10.65 1.28 -46.13
C SER A 901 9.29 1.33 -45.43
N PHE A 902 8.50 2.34 -45.79
CA PHE A 902 7.23 2.69 -45.15
C PHE A 902 6.06 2.23 -46.02
N THR A 903 5.34 1.19 -45.61
CA THR A 903 4.16 0.67 -46.33
C THR A 903 2.90 1.38 -45.85
N LEU A 904 2.29 2.20 -46.72
CA LEU A 904 1.08 2.99 -46.43
C LEU A 904 -0.19 2.30 -46.95
N THR A 905 -1.27 2.35 -46.17
CA THR A 905 -2.60 1.81 -46.52
C THR A 905 -3.60 2.89 -46.97
N TYR A 906 -4.82 2.48 -47.34
CA TYR A 906 -5.93 3.37 -47.69
C TYR A 906 -7.06 3.30 -46.64
N PRO A 907 -7.09 4.19 -45.63
CA PRO A 907 -8.04 4.12 -44.52
C PRO A 907 -9.49 4.42 -44.98
N PRO A 908 -10.43 3.45 -44.92
CA PRO A 908 -11.80 3.65 -45.42
C PRO A 908 -12.69 4.51 -44.50
N THR A 909 -12.29 4.65 -43.24
CA THR A 909 -13.06 5.24 -42.13
C THR A 909 -12.55 6.60 -41.66
N GLY A 910 -11.37 7.02 -42.14
CA GLY A 910 -10.71 8.26 -41.75
C GLY A 910 -9.61 8.03 -40.72
N GLY A 911 -8.36 8.19 -41.16
CA GLY A 911 -7.11 8.12 -40.41
C GLY A 911 -5.96 8.58 -41.33
N TYR A 912 -4.74 8.72 -40.81
CA TYR A 912 -3.49 8.88 -41.58
C TYR A 912 -2.27 8.71 -40.67
N ASP A 913 -1.18 8.20 -41.25
CA ASP A 913 0.08 7.94 -40.52
C ASP A 913 0.97 9.19 -40.46
N ILE A 914 1.82 9.31 -39.44
CA ILE A 914 2.84 10.36 -39.31
C ILE A 914 4.22 9.73 -39.51
N VAL A 915 4.84 9.94 -40.67
CA VAL A 915 6.25 9.59 -40.90
C VAL A 915 7.12 10.75 -40.39
N ALA A 916 7.99 10.49 -39.42
CA ALA A 916 8.69 11.54 -38.70
C ALA A 916 9.88 12.14 -39.47
N ASP A 917 10.73 11.27 -40.03
CA ASP A 917 12.15 11.53 -40.33
C ASP A 917 12.60 11.23 -41.77
N PHE A 918 11.77 10.54 -42.59
CA PHE A 918 11.97 10.18 -44.02
C PHE A 918 13.07 10.94 -44.80
N THR A 919 14.14 10.23 -45.13
CA THR A 919 15.33 10.69 -45.85
C THR A 919 15.23 10.44 -47.36
N VAL A 920 14.99 11.52 -48.12
CA VAL A 920 14.84 11.50 -49.58
C VAL A 920 16.10 11.00 -50.29
N GLY A 921 16.05 9.78 -50.80
CA GLY A 921 17.08 9.19 -51.67
C GLY A 921 17.74 7.92 -51.08
N ASP A 922 17.53 7.68 -49.80
CA ASP A 922 17.84 6.42 -49.14
C ASP A 922 16.54 5.63 -48.83
N ASP A 923 15.45 6.33 -48.46
CA ASP A 923 14.18 5.69 -48.05
C ASP A 923 13.14 5.58 -49.16
N THR A 924 12.19 4.65 -48.99
CA THR A 924 11.16 4.29 -49.97
C THR A 924 9.77 4.17 -49.34
N ILE A 925 8.75 4.71 -50.00
CA ILE A 925 7.34 4.50 -49.66
C ILE A 925 6.81 3.32 -50.49
N PHE A 926 6.14 2.35 -49.86
CA PHE A 926 5.41 1.28 -50.54
C PHE A 926 3.89 1.52 -50.49
N VAL A 927 3.20 1.20 -51.60
CA VAL A 927 1.72 1.23 -51.69
C VAL A 927 1.21 0.00 -52.44
N SER A 928 0.15 -0.66 -51.96
CA SER A 928 -0.43 -1.83 -52.63
C SER A 928 -1.16 -1.46 -53.92
N LYS A 929 -0.85 -2.18 -55.00
CA LYS A 929 -1.56 -2.03 -56.27
C LYS A 929 -3.05 -2.35 -56.15
N ALA A 930 -3.40 -3.39 -55.40
CA ALA A 930 -4.77 -3.88 -55.27
C ALA A 930 -5.66 -2.89 -54.50
N GLU A 931 -5.12 -2.34 -53.41
CA GLU A 931 -5.79 -1.42 -52.49
C GLU A 931 -6.07 -0.06 -53.14
N PHE A 932 -5.02 0.60 -53.65
CA PHE A 932 -5.13 1.90 -54.32
C PHE A 932 -5.68 1.80 -55.77
N GLY A 933 -6.01 0.58 -56.23
CA GLY A 933 -6.65 0.33 -57.53
C GLY A 933 -5.82 0.82 -58.71
N LEU A 934 -4.52 0.54 -58.71
CA LEU A 934 -3.56 1.09 -59.67
C LEU A 934 -3.43 0.22 -60.93
N GLY A 935 -3.37 0.85 -62.10
CA GLY A 935 -3.33 0.16 -63.40
C GLY A 935 -1.94 -0.29 -63.86
N GLN A 936 -0.88 0.24 -63.26
CA GLN A 936 0.52 0.00 -63.62
C GLN A 936 1.04 -1.39 -63.18
N SER A 937 2.32 -1.67 -63.42
CA SER A 937 2.98 -2.91 -62.96
C SER A 937 3.18 -2.93 -61.43
N GLN A 938 3.40 -4.12 -60.88
CA GLN A 938 3.97 -4.30 -59.53
C GLN A 938 5.51 -4.23 -59.63
N ASP A 939 6.17 -4.02 -58.48
CA ASP A 939 7.62 -3.91 -58.32
C ASP A 939 8.25 -2.78 -59.18
N THR A 940 7.48 -1.70 -59.38
CA THR A 940 7.90 -0.51 -60.12
C THR A 940 7.57 0.77 -59.36
N THR A 941 8.44 1.76 -59.51
CA THR A 941 8.21 3.17 -59.15
C THR A 941 6.88 3.68 -59.71
N LEU A 942 6.16 4.49 -58.94
CA LEU A 942 4.91 5.13 -59.32
C LEU A 942 5.06 5.96 -60.62
N ASP A 943 4.21 5.68 -61.62
CA ASP A 943 4.13 6.45 -62.85
C ASP A 943 4.03 7.95 -62.53
N SER A 944 4.87 8.79 -63.14
CA SER A 944 4.91 10.22 -62.81
C SER A 944 3.65 10.99 -63.20
N GLY A 945 2.80 10.40 -64.06
CA GLY A 945 1.45 10.87 -64.35
C GLY A 945 0.40 10.47 -63.29
N LEU A 946 0.79 9.76 -62.23
CA LEU A 946 -0.04 9.38 -61.09
C LEU A 946 0.21 10.22 -59.82
N PHE A 947 1.20 11.12 -59.84
CA PHE A 947 1.64 11.91 -58.69
C PHE A 947 1.61 13.42 -58.98
N ARG A 948 1.25 14.22 -57.97
CA ARG A 948 1.15 15.68 -58.07
C ARG A 948 1.64 16.38 -56.81
N LEU A 949 2.38 17.48 -56.97
CA LEU A 949 2.59 18.45 -55.89
C LEU A 949 1.45 19.47 -55.84
N GLY A 950 0.89 19.69 -54.65
CA GLY A 950 -0.19 20.65 -54.39
C GLY A 950 -1.16 20.18 -53.31
N THR A 951 -2.27 20.91 -53.12
CA THR A 951 -3.29 20.60 -52.10
C THR A 951 -4.51 19.85 -52.65
N SER A 952 -4.61 19.67 -53.96
CA SER A 952 -5.73 18.99 -54.62
C SER A 952 -5.38 18.45 -56.02
N ALA A 953 -6.11 17.40 -56.40
CA ALA A 953 -6.08 16.79 -57.73
C ALA A 953 -6.72 17.72 -58.79
N THR A 954 -6.30 17.59 -60.05
CA THR A 954 -6.73 18.48 -61.16
C THR A 954 -6.95 17.78 -62.50
N THR A 955 -6.48 16.55 -62.66
CA THR A 955 -6.63 15.72 -63.87
C THR A 955 -6.78 14.26 -63.46
N ALA A 956 -7.51 13.43 -64.22
CA ALA A 956 -7.73 12.02 -63.87
C ALA A 956 -6.46 11.13 -63.77
N GLY A 957 -5.27 11.70 -63.99
CA GLY A 957 -3.99 11.09 -63.61
C GLY A 957 -3.60 11.37 -62.15
N ASP A 958 -3.93 12.52 -61.56
CA ASP A 958 -3.48 13.00 -60.25
C ASP A 958 -4.05 12.14 -59.09
N ARG A 959 -3.51 10.92 -58.87
CA ARG A 959 -4.00 9.95 -57.87
C ARG A 959 -3.36 10.10 -56.50
N PHE A 960 -2.07 10.45 -56.44
CA PHE A 960 -1.36 10.79 -55.20
C PHE A 960 -1.00 12.27 -55.23
N ILE A 961 -1.34 13.01 -54.18
CA ILE A 961 -1.22 14.46 -54.11
C ILE A 961 -0.47 14.84 -52.83
N TYR A 962 0.68 15.49 -52.96
CA TYR A 962 1.53 15.84 -51.82
C TYR A 962 1.61 17.37 -51.62
N ASP A 963 1.21 17.83 -50.44
CA ASP A 963 1.36 19.22 -50.02
C ASP A 963 2.69 19.42 -49.27
N GLN A 964 3.69 19.84 -50.04
CA GLN A 964 5.03 20.18 -49.57
C GLN A 964 5.06 21.23 -48.43
N THR A 965 3.98 21.99 -48.20
CA THR A 965 3.93 23.04 -47.15
C THR A 965 3.36 22.57 -45.81
N THR A 966 2.70 21.41 -45.78
CA THR A 966 2.13 20.80 -44.57
C THR A 966 2.72 19.42 -44.26
N GLY A 967 3.37 18.80 -45.25
CA GLY A 967 3.85 17.42 -45.20
C GLY A 967 2.79 16.39 -45.58
N ASN A 968 1.57 16.80 -45.94
CA ASN A 968 0.44 15.87 -46.09
C ASN A 968 0.43 15.17 -47.46
N LEU A 969 0.33 13.84 -47.44
CA LEU A 969 0.11 12.99 -48.62
C LEU A 969 -1.36 12.55 -48.66
N TYR A 970 -2.02 12.86 -49.78
CA TYR A 970 -3.41 12.50 -50.07
C TYR A 970 -3.49 11.50 -51.22
N PHE A 971 -4.53 10.67 -51.21
CA PHE A 971 -4.95 9.87 -52.36
C PHE A 971 -6.35 10.30 -52.83
N ASP A 972 -6.46 10.58 -54.13
CA ASP A 972 -7.73 10.76 -54.83
C ASP A 972 -8.04 9.50 -55.67
N LYS A 973 -9.26 8.98 -55.53
CA LYS A 973 -9.72 7.77 -56.23
C LYS A 973 -10.15 8.04 -57.68
N ASP A 974 -10.54 9.26 -58.03
CA ASP A 974 -10.91 9.67 -59.40
C ASP A 974 -9.94 10.68 -60.05
N GLY A 975 -9.13 11.38 -59.24
CA GLY A 975 -8.10 12.34 -59.66
C GLY A 975 -8.64 13.66 -60.21
N VAL A 976 -9.96 13.82 -60.34
CA VAL A 976 -10.60 15.05 -60.81
C VAL A 976 -11.32 15.80 -59.68
N GLY A 977 -11.13 15.37 -58.42
CA GLY A 977 -11.72 16.01 -57.24
C GLY A 977 -13.24 15.97 -57.20
N SER A 978 -13.88 14.97 -57.86
CA SER A 978 -15.32 14.77 -57.74
C SER A 978 -15.71 13.84 -56.57
N ALA A 979 -14.80 12.94 -56.19
CA ALA A 979 -14.71 12.36 -54.86
C ALA A 979 -13.90 13.29 -53.93
N ALA A 980 -14.04 13.11 -52.62
CA ALA A 980 -13.10 13.70 -51.67
C ALA A 980 -11.80 12.89 -51.68
N GLN A 981 -10.67 13.56 -51.80
CA GLN A 981 -9.36 12.95 -51.53
C GLN A 981 -9.25 12.60 -50.04
N VAL A 982 -8.59 11.49 -49.73
CA VAL A 982 -8.38 11.00 -48.36
C VAL A 982 -6.91 11.26 -48.00
N GLN A 983 -6.62 11.77 -46.80
CA GLN A 983 -5.24 11.83 -46.31
C GLN A 983 -4.79 10.42 -45.96
N ILE A 984 -3.57 10.04 -46.37
CA ILE A 984 -3.03 8.71 -46.09
C ILE A 984 -1.74 8.78 -45.25
N ALA A 985 -0.99 9.87 -45.34
CA ALA A 985 0.15 10.13 -44.45
C ALA A 985 0.42 11.63 -44.26
N GLN A 986 1.24 11.95 -43.27
CA GLN A 986 1.86 13.25 -43.03
C GLN A 986 3.35 13.04 -42.75
N PHE A 987 4.21 13.80 -43.40
CA PHE A 987 5.66 13.75 -43.25
C PHE A 987 6.11 14.95 -42.40
N SER A 988 6.42 14.71 -41.12
CA SER A 988 6.69 15.78 -40.14
C SER A 988 7.92 16.61 -40.48
N ASN A 989 8.95 15.99 -41.07
CA ASN A 989 10.13 16.68 -41.59
C ASN A 989 9.89 17.47 -42.90
N GLN A 990 8.69 17.38 -43.49
CA GLN A 990 8.32 17.99 -44.78
C GLN A 990 9.25 17.58 -45.95
N ALA A 991 9.61 16.29 -46.01
CA ALA A 991 10.45 15.68 -47.05
C ALA A 991 10.07 16.11 -48.49
N VAL A 992 11.08 16.28 -49.36
CA VAL A 992 10.87 16.70 -50.76
C VAL A 992 10.48 15.50 -51.63
N LEU A 993 9.21 15.07 -51.51
CA LEU A 993 8.70 13.88 -52.18
C LEU A 993 8.42 14.07 -53.68
N SER A 994 8.57 12.98 -54.42
CA SER A 994 8.20 12.84 -55.81
C SER A 994 7.67 11.43 -56.10
N SER A 995 7.15 11.18 -57.30
CA SER A 995 6.78 9.81 -57.70
C SER A 995 7.97 8.82 -57.64
N ALA A 996 9.21 9.31 -57.69
CA ALA A 996 10.41 8.49 -57.58
C ALA A 996 10.60 7.85 -56.20
N ASN A 997 9.93 8.38 -55.17
CA ASN A 997 10.01 7.91 -53.79
C ASN A 997 8.94 6.86 -53.44
N ILE A 998 7.98 6.61 -54.34
CA ILE A 998 6.87 5.67 -54.12
C ILE A 998 7.04 4.47 -55.06
N THR A 999 7.12 3.26 -54.51
CA THR A 999 7.16 1.99 -55.24
C THR A 999 5.87 1.21 -55.00
N VAL A 1000 5.36 0.56 -56.06
CA VAL A 1000 4.05 -0.09 -56.03
C VAL A 1000 4.21 -1.59 -55.93
N ILE A 1001 3.73 -2.14 -54.80
CA ILE A 1001 3.84 -3.56 -54.45
C ILE A 1001 2.52 -4.31 -54.77
N ALA A 1002 2.44 -5.58 -54.35
CA ALA A 1002 1.39 -6.53 -54.72
C ALA A 1002 -0.06 -6.00 -54.59
#